data_AF-A0A2E7W554-F1
#
_entry.id   AF-A0A2E7W554-F1
#
_cell.length_a   1.000
_cell.length_b   1.000
_cell.length_c   1.000
_cell.angle_alpha   90.00
_cell.angle_beta   90.00
_cell.angle_gamma   90.00
#
_symmetry.space_group_name_H-M   'P 1'
#
loop_
_entity.id
_entity.type
_entity.pdbx_description
1 polymer ?
#
loop_
_entity_poly.entity_id
_entity_poly.type
_entity_poly.pdbx_seq_one_letter_code
_entity_poly.pdbx_strand_id
1 'polypeptide(L)'
;TVGSGNYVSGKFASTVGYGNDITTSGERTHTFGMENTGNAKDSVIIGSGNSNHAEDSMIVGYGNTNLTGATGAHTFGRGNTVDGVDSTTLGNSNINDGKDSRVFGLNNSVTSQGIRSFAVGNNNSLNGQDSFLYGSGNTNNTKDSVIFGYDNAATFSAYFTGDESFLIGRSNTNYGLKTTFIGYDNTGSGDNSFVFGQYNLVEEFGDNSVIVGLDNENNGPSTHIFGSGNAGCGVENGAVFGHENIIRACCDSRQDGFRDADKSHIFGRGNYVFAYDTTTVGSGNKVSGQLSNVVGYGNRSYINGYRSHIFGIENDVYSGIDNTTLGSGNSVNADHSLTVGYGNTKTVSGSRSHTFGIENFGNASDSVIIGSGNYNYAADSMQVGYGNVNSGINSMTVGHRNHTQDDSDGSEVFGRENTNDSYRATTVGSGNHVSGKFASTVGYGNDITISGERTHVFGMENTGNAKNSVTIGSGNSNHAEDSMQVGYGNVNSGINSMTVGHGNLNQDDADGSEVFGRENTSDSYRATTVGSGNYVSGQFASTVGYGNDITTSGERAHTFGMENTGNSKQSMMVGSGNISNAENSAIFGYGNTTTETAERATIVGKHINLSIPDAFQFGPNNSGKVTILKNGYIGIGRTGTQPFESPTELLHLYDGNALFESKENGGEVRFYNNEEHPLFHNPSQDDIRFSISGANQRINGDLILSTGIGKKGQTLHARVFQPLTHHIDMSGINWGRAVTGPSATCDESKFVEYANIQNDITGTDGLVYKHKFGLHSAIDFCHPDNNPDYMPPEVGRKTLYAPRPQDEQGILSTEAVQPTGPIFARYTLYDVPEMDIFSSFLPSASLNSGAKYTIKNIGKGKTNIFVQEGDKIDLFFTGFMIESRFQSNTFVSNGVGWFVV
;
A
#
# COMPACT_ATOMS: atom_id res chain seq x y z
N THR A 1 -55.85 -98.09 -59.53
CA THR A 1 -56.13 -96.98 -60.46
C THR A 1 -57.62 -96.81 -60.56
N VAL A 2 -58.13 -95.60 -60.32
CA VAL A 2 -59.56 -95.22 -60.46
C VAL A 2 -59.64 -93.90 -61.21
N GLY A 3 -60.60 -93.76 -62.13
CA GLY A 3 -60.71 -92.60 -63.01
C GLY A 3 -60.01 -92.79 -64.37
N SER A 4 -59.61 -91.71 -65.03
CA SER A 4 -59.24 -91.71 -66.46
C SER A 4 -57.83 -91.17 -66.74
N GLY A 5 -57.15 -91.69 -67.75
CA GLY A 5 -55.85 -91.18 -68.20
C GLY A 5 -54.69 -91.33 -67.20
N ASN A 6 -54.86 -92.08 -66.11
CA ASN A 6 -53.82 -92.26 -65.10
C ASN A 6 -52.89 -93.43 -65.45
N TYR A 7 -51.59 -93.24 -65.25
CA TYR A 7 -50.53 -94.22 -65.46
C TYR A 7 -49.95 -94.65 -64.11
N VAL A 8 -49.73 -95.95 -63.92
CA VAL A 8 -49.14 -96.51 -62.68
C VAL A 8 -48.23 -97.67 -63.06
N SER A 9 -46.95 -97.55 -62.72
CA SER A 9 -45.91 -98.56 -62.95
C SER A 9 -45.09 -98.88 -61.69
N GLY A 10 -45.21 -98.06 -60.64
CA GLY A 10 -44.65 -98.32 -59.30
C GLY A 10 -45.37 -99.45 -58.56
N LYS A 11 -44.62 -100.22 -57.76
CA LYS A 11 -45.16 -101.36 -57.00
C LYS A 11 -46.00 -100.88 -55.82
N PHE A 12 -47.10 -101.58 -55.53
CA PHE A 12 -48.03 -101.27 -54.42
C PHE A 12 -48.67 -99.87 -54.45
N ALA A 13 -48.42 -99.09 -55.51
CA ALA A 13 -48.95 -97.74 -55.67
C ALA A 13 -50.45 -97.72 -55.96
N SER A 14 -51.11 -96.58 -55.71
CA SER A 14 -52.49 -96.37 -56.10
C SER A 14 -52.74 -94.94 -56.57
N THR A 15 -53.73 -94.76 -57.45
CA THR A 15 -54.13 -93.44 -57.93
C THR A 15 -55.64 -93.36 -58.14
N VAL A 16 -56.21 -92.19 -57.87
CA VAL A 16 -57.63 -91.84 -58.02
C VAL A 16 -57.76 -90.46 -58.67
N GLY A 17 -58.31 -90.38 -59.89
CA GLY A 17 -58.65 -89.11 -60.54
C GLY A 17 -58.35 -89.06 -62.03
N TYR A 18 -57.68 -88.02 -62.51
CA TYR A 18 -57.41 -87.78 -63.94
C TYR A 18 -55.92 -87.53 -64.23
N GLY A 19 -55.35 -88.18 -65.24
CA GLY A 19 -54.05 -87.80 -65.80
C GLY A 19 -52.81 -87.95 -64.90
N ASN A 20 -52.92 -88.60 -63.73
CA ASN A 20 -51.79 -88.76 -62.80
C ASN A 20 -50.82 -89.85 -63.31
N ASP A 21 -49.51 -89.68 -63.11
CA ASP A 21 -48.48 -90.68 -63.45
C ASP A 21 -47.70 -91.11 -62.21
N ILE A 22 -47.59 -92.42 -61.98
CA ILE A 22 -46.71 -93.00 -60.96
C ILE A 22 -45.69 -93.90 -61.65
N THR A 23 -44.42 -93.47 -61.61
CA THR A 23 -43.31 -94.14 -62.31
C THR A 23 -42.91 -95.45 -61.60
N THR A 24 -42.00 -96.22 -62.21
CA THR A 24 -41.44 -97.44 -61.60
C THR A 24 -40.69 -97.17 -60.29
N SER A 25 -40.24 -95.93 -60.05
CA SER A 25 -39.62 -95.47 -58.81
C SER A 25 -40.64 -95.16 -57.70
N GLY A 26 -41.91 -94.94 -58.05
CA GLY A 26 -43.02 -94.65 -57.13
C GLY A 26 -43.55 -95.90 -56.42
N GLU A 27 -42.71 -96.60 -55.65
CA GLU A 27 -43.14 -97.75 -54.84
C GLU A 27 -43.91 -97.28 -53.58
N ARG A 28 -45.11 -97.83 -53.33
CA ARG A 28 -46.04 -97.40 -52.26
C ARG A 28 -46.50 -95.92 -52.36
N THR A 29 -46.37 -95.29 -53.52
CA THR A 29 -46.87 -93.92 -53.75
C THR A 29 -48.39 -93.91 -53.95
N HIS A 30 -49.07 -92.94 -53.36
CA HIS A 30 -50.53 -92.81 -53.42
C HIS A 30 -50.96 -91.42 -53.91
N THR A 31 -51.68 -91.33 -55.04
CA THR A 31 -52.05 -90.05 -55.67
C THR A 31 -53.56 -89.83 -55.82
N PHE A 32 -54.05 -88.62 -55.53
CA PHE A 32 -55.48 -88.28 -55.54
C PHE A 32 -55.72 -86.90 -56.19
N GLY A 33 -56.31 -86.88 -57.39
CA GLY A 33 -56.70 -85.65 -58.08
C GLY A 33 -56.29 -85.64 -59.56
N MET A 34 -55.66 -84.57 -60.03
CA MET A 34 -55.40 -84.30 -61.45
C MET A 34 -53.90 -84.14 -61.76
N GLU A 35 -53.39 -84.76 -62.81
CA GLU A 35 -52.06 -84.48 -63.41
C GLU A 35 -50.87 -84.50 -62.42
N ASN A 36 -50.95 -85.29 -61.35
CA ASN A 36 -49.87 -85.40 -60.37
C ASN A 36 -48.86 -86.50 -60.76
N THR A 37 -47.57 -86.21 -60.60
CA THR A 37 -46.45 -87.13 -60.89
C THR A 37 -45.86 -87.67 -59.59
N GLY A 38 -45.79 -88.99 -59.44
CA GLY A 38 -45.15 -89.68 -58.32
C GLY A 38 -43.95 -90.51 -58.77
N ASN A 39 -42.74 -90.05 -58.48
CA ASN A 39 -41.48 -90.64 -58.98
C ASN A 39 -40.54 -91.09 -57.86
N ALA A 40 -41.05 -91.27 -56.64
CA ALA A 40 -40.30 -91.70 -55.47
C ALA A 40 -41.21 -92.35 -54.42
N LYS A 41 -40.61 -93.14 -53.51
CA LYS A 41 -41.32 -94.11 -52.67
C LYS A 41 -42.13 -93.50 -51.53
N ASP A 42 -43.04 -94.30 -50.96
CA ASP A 42 -43.66 -94.09 -49.64
C ASP A 42 -44.35 -92.72 -49.46
N SER A 43 -44.82 -92.14 -50.57
CA SER A 43 -45.24 -90.73 -50.62
C SER A 43 -46.72 -90.55 -50.98
N VAL A 44 -47.34 -89.47 -50.49
CA VAL A 44 -48.76 -89.15 -50.71
C VAL A 44 -48.91 -87.82 -51.44
N ILE A 45 -49.65 -87.80 -52.55
CA ILE A 45 -49.79 -86.62 -53.42
C ILE A 45 -51.26 -86.32 -53.67
N ILE A 46 -51.75 -85.13 -53.31
CA ILE A 46 -53.17 -84.77 -53.38
C ILE A 46 -53.35 -83.42 -54.09
N GLY A 47 -54.31 -83.32 -55.00
CA GLY A 47 -54.67 -82.06 -55.68
C GLY A 47 -54.35 -82.09 -57.17
N SER A 48 -53.75 -81.03 -57.73
CA SER A 48 -53.58 -80.84 -59.17
C SER A 48 -52.13 -80.51 -59.56
N GLY A 49 -51.55 -81.20 -60.55
CA GLY A 49 -50.29 -80.81 -61.20
C GLY A 49 -49.03 -80.90 -60.33
N ASN A 50 -49.07 -81.60 -59.19
CA ASN A 50 -47.93 -81.67 -58.27
C ASN A 50 -46.92 -82.75 -58.72
N SER A 51 -45.62 -82.52 -58.54
CA SER A 51 -44.56 -83.50 -58.87
C SER A 51 -43.74 -83.87 -57.65
N ASN A 52 -43.68 -85.17 -57.31
CA ASN A 52 -42.83 -85.68 -56.24
C ASN A 52 -41.68 -86.54 -56.77
N HIS A 53 -40.47 -86.19 -56.35
CA HIS A 53 -39.23 -86.94 -56.58
C HIS A 53 -38.51 -87.36 -55.29
N ALA A 54 -39.12 -87.14 -54.11
CA ALA A 54 -38.58 -87.47 -52.79
C ALA A 54 -39.26 -88.69 -52.14
N GLU A 55 -38.49 -89.47 -51.37
CA GLU A 55 -39.01 -90.60 -50.58
C GLU A 55 -39.66 -90.12 -49.27
N ASP A 56 -40.57 -90.92 -48.70
CA ASP A 56 -41.25 -90.66 -47.40
C ASP A 56 -41.96 -89.29 -47.28
N SER A 57 -42.44 -88.72 -48.40
CA SER A 57 -42.87 -87.31 -48.47
C SER A 57 -44.38 -87.12 -48.71
N MET A 58 -44.89 -85.92 -48.42
CA MET A 58 -46.28 -85.54 -48.68
C MET A 58 -46.38 -84.26 -49.49
N ILE A 59 -47.26 -84.21 -50.49
CA ILE A 59 -47.63 -83.00 -51.22
C ILE A 59 -49.15 -82.85 -51.29
N VAL A 60 -49.68 -81.67 -50.96
CA VAL A 60 -51.12 -81.35 -51.05
C VAL A 60 -51.36 -79.97 -51.64
N GLY A 61 -51.97 -79.89 -52.83
CA GLY A 61 -52.50 -78.65 -53.40
C GLY A 61 -52.31 -78.52 -54.93
N TYR A 62 -51.80 -77.41 -55.42
CA TYR A 62 -51.67 -77.12 -56.86
C TYR A 62 -50.21 -76.88 -57.28
N GLY A 63 -49.67 -77.69 -58.20
CA GLY A 63 -48.41 -77.37 -58.91
C GLY A 63 -47.15 -77.34 -58.03
N ASN A 64 -47.16 -77.96 -56.86
CA ASN A 64 -45.98 -78.01 -55.97
C ASN A 64 -44.99 -79.10 -56.43
N THR A 65 -43.70 -78.89 -56.19
CA THR A 65 -42.62 -79.82 -56.56
C THR A 65 -41.75 -80.17 -55.35
N ASN A 66 -41.63 -81.45 -55.02
CA ASN A 66 -40.55 -81.96 -54.18
C ASN A 66 -39.49 -82.57 -55.11
N LEU A 67 -38.26 -82.08 -55.01
CA LEU A 67 -37.09 -82.52 -55.76
C LEU A 67 -36.43 -83.75 -55.10
N THR A 68 -35.40 -84.31 -55.71
CA THR A 68 -34.78 -85.58 -55.30
C THR A 68 -34.06 -85.54 -53.96
N GLY A 69 -33.72 -84.37 -53.43
CA GLY A 69 -33.13 -84.22 -52.10
C GLY A 69 -34.16 -84.21 -50.96
N ALA A 70 -35.43 -83.90 -51.24
CA ALA A 70 -36.45 -83.57 -50.23
C ALA A 70 -37.03 -84.77 -49.45
N THR A 71 -36.25 -85.80 -49.15
CA THR A 71 -36.71 -86.98 -48.39
C THR A 71 -37.35 -86.56 -47.06
N GLY A 72 -38.52 -87.11 -46.75
CA GLY A 72 -39.30 -86.77 -45.55
C GLY A 72 -40.09 -85.45 -45.65
N ALA A 73 -39.97 -84.67 -46.72
CA ALA A 73 -40.55 -83.32 -46.78
C ALA A 73 -42.09 -83.31 -46.86
N HIS A 74 -42.68 -82.22 -46.38
CA HIS A 74 -44.13 -82.02 -46.33
C HIS A 74 -44.55 -80.68 -46.94
N THR A 75 -45.23 -80.69 -48.09
CA THR A 75 -45.44 -79.52 -48.95
C THR A 75 -46.92 -79.24 -49.22
N PHE A 76 -47.40 -78.06 -48.86
CA PHE A 76 -48.82 -77.69 -48.89
C PHE A 76 -49.09 -76.37 -49.63
N GLY A 77 -50.17 -76.30 -50.41
CA GLY A 77 -50.65 -75.07 -51.04
C GLY A 77 -50.37 -75.01 -52.54
N ARG A 78 -49.73 -73.95 -53.05
CA ARG A 78 -49.59 -73.71 -54.50
C ARG A 78 -48.14 -73.41 -54.92
N GLY A 79 -47.64 -74.11 -55.94
CA GLY A 79 -46.43 -73.73 -56.67
C GLY A 79 -45.15 -73.67 -55.84
N ASN A 80 -45.10 -74.33 -54.68
CA ASN A 80 -43.91 -74.37 -53.84
C ASN A 80 -42.89 -75.38 -54.40
N THR A 81 -41.60 -75.11 -54.23
CA THR A 81 -40.49 -76.00 -54.63
C THR A 81 -39.66 -76.36 -53.40
N VAL A 82 -39.34 -77.64 -53.21
CA VAL A 82 -38.62 -78.12 -52.02
C VAL A 82 -37.53 -79.12 -52.42
N ASP A 83 -36.29 -78.91 -51.98
CA ASP A 83 -35.19 -79.90 -51.99
C ASP A 83 -34.69 -80.26 -50.58
N GLY A 84 -35.16 -79.55 -49.54
CA GLY A 84 -34.73 -79.74 -48.15
C GLY A 84 -35.24 -81.04 -47.52
N VAL A 85 -34.31 -81.89 -47.05
CA VAL A 85 -34.58 -83.09 -46.23
C VAL A 85 -35.33 -82.72 -44.94
N ASP A 86 -36.29 -83.55 -44.52
CA ASP A 86 -37.06 -83.40 -43.27
C ASP A 86 -37.76 -82.03 -43.10
N SER A 87 -38.00 -81.31 -44.21
CA SER A 87 -38.51 -79.94 -44.21
C SER A 87 -40.04 -79.84 -44.32
N THR A 88 -40.60 -78.68 -43.98
CA THR A 88 -42.04 -78.42 -44.13
C THR A 88 -42.31 -77.06 -44.77
N THR A 89 -43.10 -77.05 -45.84
CA THR A 89 -43.37 -75.86 -46.66
C THR A 89 -44.89 -75.71 -46.86
N LEU A 90 -45.47 -74.57 -46.48
CA LEU A 90 -46.92 -74.31 -46.62
C LEU A 90 -47.19 -72.90 -47.14
N GLY A 91 -47.95 -72.80 -48.24
CA GLY A 91 -48.43 -71.52 -48.78
C GLY A 91 -48.31 -71.45 -50.29
N ASN A 92 -47.83 -70.32 -50.84
CA ASN A 92 -47.75 -70.09 -52.28
C ASN A 92 -46.34 -69.68 -52.73
N SER A 93 -45.81 -70.34 -53.76
CA SER A 93 -44.53 -70.02 -54.43
C SER A 93 -43.29 -69.95 -53.53
N ASN A 94 -43.27 -70.64 -52.39
CA ASN A 94 -42.08 -70.70 -51.54
C ASN A 94 -41.04 -71.68 -52.10
N ILE A 95 -39.76 -71.38 -51.89
CA ILE A 95 -38.61 -72.25 -52.19
C ILE A 95 -38.00 -72.70 -50.86
N ASN A 96 -37.68 -73.99 -50.74
CA ASN A 96 -37.11 -74.56 -49.51
C ASN A 96 -36.11 -75.69 -49.77
N ASP A 97 -34.84 -75.34 -49.80
CA ASP A 97 -33.71 -76.26 -49.98
C ASP A 97 -33.00 -76.57 -48.64
N GLY A 98 -33.39 -75.91 -47.55
CA GLY A 98 -32.80 -76.08 -46.23
C GLY A 98 -33.23 -77.39 -45.57
N LYS A 99 -32.27 -78.18 -45.07
CA LYS A 99 -32.58 -79.37 -44.25
C LYS A 99 -33.23 -78.95 -42.91
N ASP A 100 -34.18 -79.76 -42.40
CA ASP A 100 -34.87 -79.59 -41.10
C ASP A 100 -35.66 -78.27 -40.98
N SER A 101 -35.91 -77.54 -42.07
CA SER A 101 -36.44 -76.17 -42.08
C SER A 101 -37.98 -76.10 -42.12
N ARG A 102 -38.55 -74.93 -41.80
CA ARG A 102 -40.01 -74.67 -41.85
C ARG A 102 -40.34 -73.34 -42.53
N VAL A 103 -41.16 -73.37 -43.59
CA VAL A 103 -41.40 -72.22 -44.49
C VAL A 103 -42.88 -71.99 -44.71
N PHE A 104 -43.41 -70.86 -44.26
CA PHE A 104 -44.84 -70.58 -44.21
C PHE A 104 -45.21 -69.22 -44.84
N GLY A 105 -46.00 -69.21 -45.92
CA GLY A 105 -46.59 -67.99 -46.49
C GLY A 105 -46.43 -67.83 -48.00
N LEU A 106 -45.97 -66.66 -48.47
CA LEU A 106 -45.87 -66.30 -49.88
C LEU A 106 -44.42 -66.02 -50.29
N ASN A 107 -43.92 -66.72 -51.33
CA ASN A 107 -42.66 -66.40 -52.01
C ASN A 107 -41.44 -66.25 -51.08
N ASN A 108 -41.41 -66.97 -49.95
CA ASN A 108 -40.23 -67.04 -49.09
C ASN A 108 -39.22 -68.03 -49.70
N SER A 109 -37.93 -67.76 -49.53
CA SER A 109 -36.84 -68.58 -50.04
C SER A 109 -35.90 -68.97 -48.90
N VAL A 110 -35.79 -70.27 -48.63
CA VAL A 110 -34.78 -70.83 -47.71
C VAL A 110 -33.82 -71.69 -48.52
N THR A 111 -32.55 -71.33 -48.55
CA THR A 111 -31.54 -72.08 -49.33
C THR A 111 -30.96 -73.23 -48.51
N SER A 112 -30.11 -74.05 -49.15
CA SER A 112 -29.45 -75.20 -48.51
C SER A 112 -28.53 -74.87 -47.33
N GLN A 113 -28.20 -73.59 -47.11
CA GLN A 113 -27.50 -73.11 -45.91
C GLN A 113 -28.46 -72.83 -44.74
N GLY A 114 -29.75 -72.63 -45.00
CA GLY A 114 -30.82 -72.38 -44.01
C GLY A 114 -31.25 -73.62 -43.21
N ILE A 115 -30.28 -74.40 -42.74
CA ILE A 115 -30.51 -75.65 -42.02
C ILE A 115 -31.11 -75.38 -40.63
N ARG A 116 -32.17 -76.13 -40.27
CA ARG A 116 -33.02 -75.96 -39.07
C ARG A 116 -33.76 -74.62 -38.96
N SER A 117 -33.69 -73.78 -39.99
CA SER A 117 -34.20 -72.41 -39.96
C SER A 117 -35.70 -72.29 -40.29
N PHE A 118 -36.31 -71.18 -39.88
CA PHE A 118 -37.74 -70.88 -40.01
C PHE A 118 -37.96 -69.57 -40.79
N ALA A 119 -38.82 -69.58 -41.80
CA ALA A 119 -39.24 -68.37 -42.53
C ALA A 119 -40.76 -68.25 -42.60
N VAL A 120 -41.32 -67.14 -42.12
CA VAL A 120 -42.78 -66.93 -42.00
C VAL A 120 -43.19 -65.57 -42.58
N GLY A 121 -44.11 -65.56 -43.54
CA GLY A 121 -44.72 -64.35 -44.08
C GLY A 121 -44.55 -64.22 -45.59
N ASN A 122 -43.97 -63.12 -46.08
CA ASN A 122 -43.90 -62.78 -47.50
C ASN A 122 -42.47 -62.42 -47.96
N ASN A 123 -42.00 -62.91 -49.10
CA ASN A 123 -40.72 -62.50 -49.72
C ASN A 123 -39.47 -62.59 -48.80
N ASN A 124 -39.48 -63.36 -47.71
CA ASN A 124 -38.32 -63.45 -46.83
C ASN A 124 -37.24 -64.37 -47.43
N SER A 125 -35.97 -64.00 -47.28
CA SER A 125 -34.80 -64.73 -47.82
C SER A 125 -33.90 -65.20 -46.68
N LEU A 126 -33.64 -66.51 -46.59
CA LEU A 126 -33.01 -67.14 -45.42
C LEU A 126 -31.89 -68.09 -45.84
N ASN A 127 -30.66 -67.61 -45.68
CA ASN A 127 -29.41 -68.32 -45.93
C ASN A 127 -28.67 -68.64 -44.62
N GLY A 128 -29.07 -68.03 -43.50
CA GLY A 128 -28.57 -68.31 -42.16
C GLY A 128 -29.07 -69.62 -41.58
N GLN A 129 -28.16 -70.39 -40.98
CA GLN A 129 -28.40 -71.61 -40.20
C GLN A 129 -29.09 -71.28 -38.85
N ASP A 130 -29.88 -72.20 -38.30
CA ASP A 130 -30.51 -72.11 -36.96
C ASP A 130 -31.30 -70.79 -36.70
N SER A 131 -31.81 -70.17 -37.76
CA SER A 131 -32.31 -68.78 -37.73
C SER A 131 -33.83 -68.66 -37.93
N PHE A 132 -34.43 -67.56 -37.47
CA PHE A 132 -35.89 -67.35 -37.49
C PHE A 132 -36.30 -65.99 -38.08
N LEU A 133 -37.06 -66.00 -39.19
CA LEU A 133 -37.57 -64.80 -39.87
C LEU A 133 -39.10 -64.76 -39.83
N TYR A 134 -39.65 -63.60 -39.45
CA TYR A 134 -41.09 -63.33 -39.49
C TYR A 134 -41.41 -61.94 -40.05
N GLY A 135 -42.23 -61.89 -41.10
CA GLY A 135 -42.77 -60.65 -41.66
C GLY A 135 -42.68 -60.57 -43.18
N SER A 136 -42.22 -59.45 -43.73
CA SER A 136 -42.14 -59.22 -45.17
C SER A 136 -40.74 -58.76 -45.61
N GLY A 137 -40.20 -59.36 -46.67
CA GLY A 137 -38.99 -58.89 -47.36
C GLY A 137 -37.68 -58.98 -46.55
N ASN A 138 -37.70 -59.59 -45.37
CA ASN A 138 -36.51 -59.67 -44.52
C ASN A 138 -35.48 -60.62 -45.14
N THR A 139 -34.20 -60.24 -45.09
CA THR A 139 -33.08 -61.04 -45.59
C THR A 139 -32.15 -61.41 -44.44
N ASN A 140 -31.73 -62.67 -44.39
CA ASN A 140 -30.76 -63.14 -43.41
C ASN A 140 -29.69 -64.03 -44.04
N ASN A 141 -28.45 -63.56 -43.98
CA ASN A 141 -27.26 -64.29 -44.38
C ASN A 141 -26.40 -64.74 -43.19
N THR A 142 -26.84 -64.47 -41.96
CA THR A 142 -26.09 -64.71 -40.72
C THR A 142 -26.73 -65.84 -39.89
N LYS A 143 -25.91 -66.62 -39.20
CA LYS A 143 -26.36 -67.76 -38.37
C LYS A 143 -27.06 -67.32 -37.08
N ASP A 144 -27.73 -68.26 -36.43
CA ASP A 144 -28.36 -68.15 -35.10
C ASP A 144 -29.13 -66.82 -34.86
N SER A 145 -29.70 -66.25 -35.93
CA SER A 145 -30.21 -64.88 -35.99
C SER A 145 -31.73 -64.85 -36.05
N VAL A 146 -32.32 -63.80 -35.47
CA VAL A 146 -33.77 -63.65 -35.32
C VAL A 146 -34.20 -62.29 -35.87
N ILE A 147 -35.11 -62.28 -36.84
CA ILE A 147 -35.55 -61.06 -37.53
C ILE A 147 -37.08 -60.96 -37.58
N PHE A 148 -37.62 -59.84 -37.10
CA PHE A 148 -39.05 -59.51 -37.15
C PHE A 148 -39.33 -58.19 -37.87
N GLY A 149 -40.20 -58.20 -38.87
CA GLY A 149 -40.81 -56.98 -39.42
C GLY A 149 -40.76 -56.85 -40.94
N TYR A 150 -40.32 -55.69 -41.43
CA TYR A 150 -40.40 -55.32 -42.86
C TYR A 150 -39.04 -54.88 -43.43
N ASP A 151 -38.57 -55.54 -44.49
CA ASP A 151 -37.34 -55.24 -45.24
C ASP A 151 -36.07 -55.08 -44.36
N ASN A 152 -35.96 -55.81 -43.25
CA ASN A 152 -34.74 -55.83 -42.43
C ASN A 152 -33.71 -56.81 -43.01
N ALA A 153 -32.42 -56.47 -42.95
CA ALA A 153 -31.33 -57.26 -43.51
C ALA A 153 -30.25 -57.55 -42.46
N ALA A 154 -30.03 -58.82 -42.13
CA ALA A 154 -28.78 -59.27 -41.50
C ALA A 154 -27.86 -59.83 -42.58
N THR A 155 -26.71 -59.20 -42.75
CA THR A 155 -25.79 -59.40 -43.87
C THR A 155 -24.41 -59.81 -43.40
N PHE A 156 -23.79 -60.73 -44.13
CA PHE A 156 -22.56 -61.40 -43.72
C PHE A 156 -21.31 -60.58 -44.13
N SER A 157 -20.45 -60.26 -43.17
CA SER A 157 -19.08 -59.81 -43.43
C SER A 157 -18.14 -61.00 -43.60
N ALA A 158 -17.33 -61.01 -44.67
CA ALA A 158 -16.63 -62.21 -45.17
C ALA A 158 -15.50 -62.76 -44.29
N TYR A 159 -15.27 -62.20 -43.10
CA TYR A 159 -14.11 -62.46 -42.24
C TYR A 159 -14.41 -63.21 -40.94
N PHE A 160 -15.68 -63.42 -40.60
CA PHE A 160 -16.10 -63.93 -39.30
C PHE A 160 -16.90 -65.23 -39.36
N THR A 161 -16.98 -65.93 -38.24
CA THR A 161 -17.72 -67.21 -38.11
C THR A 161 -18.39 -67.33 -36.74
N GLY A 162 -19.59 -66.75 -36.59
CA GLY A 162 -20.35 -66.87 -35.34
C GLY A 162 -21.24 -65.66 -35.12
N ASP A 163 -22.45 -65.72 -35.69
CA ASP A 163 -23.37 -64.60 -35.76
C ASP A 163 -24.60 -64.91 -34.90
N GLU A 164 -25.17 -63.91 -34.23
CA GLU A 164 -26.27 -64.06 -33.25
C GLU A 164 -27.13 -62.77 -33.26
N SER A 165 -27.58 -62.35 -34.45
CA SER A 165 -28.16 -61.02 -34.67
C SER A 165 -29.66 -60.96 -34.31
N PHE A 166 -30.10 -59.89 -33.63
CA PHE A 166 -31.51 -59.69 -33.26
C PHE A 166 -32.07 -58.39 -33.85
N LEU A 167 -32.86 -58.48 -34.93
CA LEU A 167 -33.39 -57.33 -35.66
C LEU A 167 -34.92 -57.24 -35.52
N ILE A 168 -35.44 -56.09 -35.06
CA ILE A 168 -36.88 -55.81 -35.01
C ILE A 168 -37.21 -54.46 -35.65
N GLY A 169 -38.16 -54.46 -36.59
CA GLY A 169 -38.84 -53.25 -37.06
C GLY A 169 -38.83 -53.11 -38.57
N ARG A 170 -38.31 -52.01 -39.10
CA ARG A 170 -38.28 -51.74 -40.54
C ARG A 170 -36.89 -51.32 -41.05
N SER A 171 -36.47 -51.85 -42.20
CA SER A 171 -35.28 -51.37 -42.94
C SER A 171 -33.96 -51.36 -42.15
N ASN A 172 -33.88 -52.07 -41.02
CA ASN A 172 -32.65 -52.15 -40.24
C ASN A 172 -31.63 -53.05 -40.95
N THR A 173 -30.39 -52.60 -41.09
CA THR A 173 -29.34 -53.30 -41.85
C THR A 173 -28.11 -53.54 -40.98
N ASN A 174 -27.84 -54.80 -40.66
CA ASN A 174 -26.72 -55.21 -39.82
C ASN A 174 -25.63 -55.95 -40.63
N TYR A 175 -24.36 -55.62 -40.36
CA TYR A 175 -23.16 -56.27 -40.88
C TYR A 175 -22.26 -56.85 -39.77
N GLY A 176 -22.51 -56.51 -38.50
CA GLY A 176 -21.70 -56.92 -37.35
C GLY A 176 -22.25 -58.15 -36.61
N LEU A 177 -21.44 -58.75 -35.75
CA LEU A 177 -21.79 -59.92 -34.95
C LEU A 177 -22.54 -59.52 -33.67
N LYS A 178 -23.43 -60.41 -33.19
CA LYS A 178 -24.09 -60.31 -31.87
C LYS A 178 -24.87 -59.00 -31.62
N THR A 179 -25.25 -58.27 -32.68
CA THR A 179 -25.90 -56.97 -32.56
C THR A 179 -27.41 -57.10 -32.27
N THR A 180 -27.98 -56.08 -31.64
CA THR A 180 -29.43 -55.96 -31.40
C THR A 180 -29.92 -54.64 -31.96
N PHE A 181 -30.68 -54.66 -33.06
CA PHE A 181 -31.19 -53.46 -33.73
C PHE A 181 -32.72 -53.42 -33.62
N ILE A 182 -33.28 -52.38 -33.01
CA ILE A 182 -34.72 -52.24 -32.76
C ILE A 182 -35.21 -50.86 -33.22
N GLY A 183 -36.00 -50.83 -34.29
CA GLY A 183 -36.68 -49.62 -34.76
C GLY A 183 -36.70 -49.47 -36.28
N TYR A 184 -36.22 -48.34 -36.81
CA TYR A 184 -36.34 -48.00 -38.23
C TYR A 184 -35.04 -47.43 -38.84
N ASP A 185 -34.59 -47.98 -39.98
CA ASP A 185 -33.45 -47.47 -40.77
C ASP A 185 -32.11 -47.40 -39.99
N ASN A 186 -31.97 -48.19 -38.92
CA ASN A 186 -30.68 -48.30 -38.21
C ASN A 186 -29.72 -49.17 -39.02
N THR A 187 -28.49 -48.71 -39.21
CA THR A 187 -27.46 -49.37 -40.02
C THR A 187 -26.18 -49.56 -39.22
N GLY A 188 -25.47 -50.67 -39.37
CA GLY A 188 -24.12 -50.74 -38.82
C GLY A 188 -23.39 -52.07 -38.90
N SER A 189 -22.11 -51.99 -38.57
CA SER A 189 -21.11 -53.05 -38.66
C SER A 189 -20.35 -53.33 -37.36
N GLY A 190 -20.41 -52.45 -36.36
CA GLY A 190 -19.75 -52.66 -35.06
C GLY A 190 -20.36 -53.82 -34.28
N ASP A 191 -19.50 -54.71 -33.79
CA ASP A 191 -19.86 -55.96 -33.10
C ASP A 191 -20.49 -55.71 -31.72
N ASN A 192 -21.25 -56.68 -31.21
CA ASN A 192 -21.79 -56.73 -29.84
C ASN A 192 -22.56 -55.46 -29.41
N SER A 193 -23.15 -54.75 -30.37
CA SER A 193 -23.72 -53.41 -30.16
C SER A 193 -25.25 -53.42 -30.09
N PHE A 194 -25.81 -52.59 -29.20
CA PHE A 194 -27.25 -52.43 -29.01
C PHE A 194 -27.72 -51.08 -29.57
N VAL A 195 -28.63 -51.12 -30.54
CA VAL A 195 -29.14 -49.94 -31.26
C VAL A 195 -30.65 -49.88 -31.16
N PHE A 196 -31.19 -48.78 -30.63
CA PHE A 196 -32.63 -48.55 -30.50
C PHE A 196 -33.04 -47.19 -31.05
N GLY A 197 -34.03 -47.18 -31.95
CA GLY A 197 -34.67 -45.97 -32.43
C GLY A 197 -34.65 -45.83 -33.96
N GLN A 198 -34.23 -44.67 -34.48
CA GLN A 198 -34.33 -44.37 -35.91
C GLN A 198 -33.03 -43.79 -36.48
N TYR A 199 -32.65 -44.18 -37.70
CA TYR A 199 -31.52 -43.61 -38.44
C TYR A 199 -30.16 -43.64 -37.72
N ASN A 200 -29.96 -44.52 -36.73
CA ASN A 200 -28.67 -44.60 -36.04
C ASN A 200 -27.66 -45.41 -36.87
N LEU A 201 -26.41 -44.92 -36.93
CA LEU A 201 -25.29 -45.52 -37.68
C LEU A 201 -24.21 -46.02 -36.71
N VAL A 202 -23.76 -47.27 -36.89
CA VAL A 202 -22.62 -47.87 -36.17
C VAL A 202 -21.57 -48.31 -37.17
N GLU A 203 -20.47 -47.57 -37.32
CA GLU A 203 -19.40 -47.89 -38.26
C GLU A 203 -18.49 -49.04 -37.75
N GLU A 204 -17.46 -49.39 -38.52
CA GLU A 204 -16.61 -50.58 -38.33
C GLU A 204 -15.88 -50.63 -36.97
N PHE A 205 -15.52 -49.48 -36.38
CA PHE A 205 -14.87 -49.45 -35.05
C PHE A 205 -15.85 -49.17 -33.90
N GLY A 206 -17.16 -49.26 -34.16
CA GLY A 206 -18.23 -48.95 -33.20
C GLY A 206 -18.56 -50.04 -32.18
N ASP A 207 -17.71 -51.05 -32.01
CA ASP A 207 -17.96 -52.27 -31.21
C ASP A 207 -18.42 -52.01 -29.77
N ASN A 208 -19.14 -52.98 -29.18
CA ASN A 208 -19.58 -53.01 -27.77
C ASN A 208 -20.42 -51.78 -27.34
N SER A 209 -21.03 -51.06 -28.28
CA SER A 209 -21.63 -49.75 -28.01
C SER A 209 -23.15 -49.82 -27.81
N VAL A 210 -23.69 -48.84 -27.07
CA VAL A 210 -25.13 -48.72 -26.79
C VAL A 210 -25.63 -47.37 -27.30
N ILE A 211 -26.49 -47.40 -28.32
CA ILE A 211 -26.90 -46.23 -29.10
C ILE A 211 -28.43 -46.15 -29.11
N VAL A 212 -28.99 -45.07 -28.55
CA VAL A 212 -30.43 -44.94 -28.29
C VAL A 212 -30.95 -43.57 -28.72
N GLY A 213 -31.76 -43.54 -29.78
CA GLY A 213 -32.52 -42.36 -30.19
C GLY A 213 -32.64 -42.18 -31.71
N LEU A 214 -32.38 -40.98 -32.20
CA LEU A 214 -32.61 -40.56 -33.58
C LEU A 214 -31.34 -40.00 -34.22
N ASP A 215 -30.92 -40.52 -35.37
CA ASP A 215 -29.87 -39.89 -36.20
C ASP A 215 -28.55 -39.69 -35.42
N ASN A 216 -28.08 -40.75 -34.74
CA ASN A 216 -26.80 -40.75 -34.02
C ASN A 216 -25.76 -41.61 -34.76
N GLU A 217 -24.51 -41.15 -34.81
CA GLU A 217 -23.38 -41.79 -35.49
C GLU A 217 -22.34 -42.25 -34.46
N ASN A 218 -21.88 -43.50 -34.56
CA ASN A 218 -20.80 -44.03 -33.73
C ASN A 218 -19.71 -44.70 -34.59
N ASN A 219 -18.46 -44.28 -34.37
CA ASN A 219 -17.27 -44.95 -34.86
C ASN A 219 -16.18 -44.98 -33.75
N GLY A 220 -16.61 -45.33 -32.54
CA GLY A 220 -15.76 -45.49 -31.37
C GLY A 220 -16.20 -46.72 -30.55
N PRO A 221 -15.27 -47.50 -29.99
CA PRO A 221 -15.62 -48.72 -29.28
C PRO A 221 -16.01 -48.46 -27.81
N SER A 222 -16.94 -49.27 -27.31
CA SER A 222 -17.48 -49.19 -25.95
C SER A 222 -18.15 -47.85 -25.64
N THR A 223 -18.80 -47.20 -26.62
CA THR A 223 -19.46 -45.90 -26.40
C THR A 223 -20.92 -46.03 -25.99
N HIS A 224 -21.40 -44.99 -25.31
CA HIS A 224 -22.79 -44.86 -24.89
C HIS A 224 -23.37 -43.55 -25.45
N ILE A 225 -24.20 -43.65 -26.50
CA ILE A 225 -24.80 -42.49 -27.18
C ILE A 225 -26.32 -42.46 -26.96
N PHE A 226 -26.84 -41.38 -26.39
CA PHE A 226 -28.25 -41.24 -26.04
C PHE A 226 -28.81 -39.87 -26.47
N GLY A 227 -29.77 -39.87 -27.40
CA GLY A 227 -30.48 -38.66 -27.82
C GLY A 227 -30.58 -38.50 -29.34
N SER A 228 -30.18 -37.36 -29.91
CA SER A 228 -30.31 -37.15 -31.36
C SER A 228 -29.27 -36.26 -32.04
N GLY A 229 -28.81 -36.63 -33.24
CA GLY A 229 -27.80 -35.86 -33.98
C GLY A 229 -26.41 -35.91 -33.32
N ASN A 230 -26.14 -36.87 -32.44
CA ASN A 230 -24.85 -36.96 -31.76
C ASN A 230 -23.87 -37.83 -32.55
N ALA A 231 -22.60 -37.45 -32.60
CA ALA A 231 -21.53 -38.20 -33.26
C ALA A 231 -20.42 -38.55 -32.26
N GLY A 232 -20.02 -39.83 -32.22
CA GLY A 232 -18.91 -40.36 -31.42
C GLY A 232 -17.85 -41.01 -32.31
N CYS A 233 -16.99 -40.21 -32.92
CA CYS A 233 -16.01 -40.69 -33.89
C CYS A 233 -14.61 -40.77 -33.25
N GLY A 234 -13.98 -41.96 -33.25
CA GLY A 234 -12.65 -42.17 -32.67
C GLY A 234 -12.62 -41.96 -31.15
N VAL A 235 -13.44 -42.72 -30.41
CA VAL A 235 -13.58 -42.59 -28.96
C VAL A 235 -13.69 -43.96 -28.28
N GLU A 236 -12.66 -44.38 -27.55
CA GLU A 236 -12.78 -45.52 -26.63
C GLU A 236 -13.52 -45.09 -25.34
N ASN A 237 -14.53 -45.84 -24.89
CA ASN A 237 -15.28 -45.59 -23.63
C ASN A 237 -15.98 -44.20 -23.56
N GLY A 238 -16.44 -43.68 -24.69
CA GLY A 238 -17.14 -42.39 -24.77
C GLY A 238 -18.56 -42.40 -24.19
N ALA A 239 -19.01 -41.27 -23.65
CA ALA A 239 -20.38 -41.09 -23.16
C ALA A 239 -20.98 -39.80 -23.74
N VAL A 240 -21.99 -39.89 -24.61
CA VAL A 240 -22.51 -38.76 -25.39
C VAL A 240 -24.03 -38.64 -25.23
N PHE A 241 -24.48 -37.63 -24.50
CA PHE A 241 -25.87 -37.48 -24.08
C PHE A 241 -26.46 -36.13 -24.52
N GLY A 242 -27.59 -36.18 -25.23
CA GLY A 242 -28.38 -35.00 -25.59
C GLY A 242 -28.54 -34.82 -27.10
N HIS A 243 -28.16 -33.66 -27.63
CA HIS A 243 -28.46 -33.29 -29.01
C HIS A 243 -27.31 -32.57 -29.73
N GLU A 244 -27.01 -32.90 -30.98
CA GLU A 244 -25.95 -32.26 -31.79
C GLU A 244 -24.54 -32.31 -31.16
N ASN A 245 -24.27 -33.21 -30.20
CA ASN A 245 -22.95 -33.29 -29.57
C ASN A 245 -21.99 -34.11 -30.43
N ILE A 246 -20.80 -33.59 -30.65
CA ILE A 246 -19.78 -34.22 -31.50
C ILE A 246 -18.51 -34.43 -30.67
N ILE A 247 -18.13 -35.68 -30.45
CA ILE A 247 -16.74 -36.03 -30.20
C ILE A 247 -16.13 -36.47 -31.54
N ARG A 248 -15.02 -35.87 -31.96
CA ARG A 248 -14.33 -36.19 -33.21
C ARG A 248 -12.83 -36.25 -33.03
N ALA A 249 -12.29 -37.44 -32.89
CA ALA A 249 -10.96 -37.75 -33.41
C ALA A 249 -11.08 -38.24 -34.86
N CYS A 250 -10.00 -38.06 -35.63
CA CYS A 250 -9.66 -38.86 -36.83
C CYS A 250 -10.72 -39.06 -37.96
N CYS A 251 -11.74 -38.21 -38.10
CA CYS A 251 -12.58 -38.16 -39.32
C CYS A 251 -12.18 -37.05 -40.31
N ASP A 252 -10.91 -36.68 -40.36
CA ASP A 252 -10.29 -36.05 -41.54
C ASP A 252 -8.93 -36.73 -41.74
N SER A 253 -8.63 -37.18 -42.96
CA SER A 253 -7.41 -37.96 -43.27
C SER A 253 -6.16 -37.08 -43.41
N ARG A 254 -6.12 -35.99 -42.65
CA ARG A 254 -5.14 -34.91 -42.65
C ARG A 254 -5.01 -34.40 -41.20
N GLN A 255 -3.78 -34.16 -40.73
CA GLN A 255 -3.41 -33.74 -39.36
C GLN A 255 -3.13 -34.86 -38.34
N ASP A 256 -2.03 -35.57 -38.61
CA ASP A 256 -0.84 -35.52 -37.75
C ASP A 256 -0.99 -35.92 -36.26
N GLY A 257 -1.07 -37.23 -35.98
CA GLY A 257 -0.40 -37.83 -34.82
C GLY A 257 -0.90 -37.51 -33.40
N PHE A 258 -2.08 -36.91 -33.25
CA PHE A 258 -2.74 -36.79 -31.94
C PHE A 258 -3.30 -38.13 -31.46
N ARG A 259 -3.45 -38.26 -30.13
CA ARG A 259 -4.21 -39.37 -29.53
C ARG A 259 -5.70 -39.12 -29.72
N ASP A 260 -6.43 -40.20 -29.93
CA ASP A 260 -7.88 -40.21 -30.11
C ASP A 260 -8.62 -39.66 -28.88
N ALA A 261 -9.90 -39.32 -29.03
CA ALA A 261 -10.63 -38.50 -28.05
C ALA A 261 -11.19 -39.33 -26.87
N ASP A 262 -10.49 -40.42 -26.54
CA ASP A 262 -10.89 -41.48 -25.61
C ASP A 262 -11.33 -40.96 -24.26
N LYS A 263 -12.30 -41.67 -23.64
CA LYS A 263 -12.83 -41.43 -22.29
C LYS A 263 -13.46 -40.04 -22.10
N SER A 264 -13.64 -39.28 -23.17
CA SER A 264 -14.39 -38.02 -23.11
C SER A 264 -15.88 -38.27 -22.94
N HIS A 265 -16.50 -37.41 -22.14
CA HIS A 265 -17.92 -37.46 -21.77
C HIS A 265 -18.58 -36.12 -22.08
N ILE A 266 -19.67 -36.13 -22.86
CA ILE A 266 -20.47 -34.94 -23.20
C ILE A 266 -21.91 -35.09 -22.72
N PHE A 267 -22.44 -34.05 -22.08
CA PHE A 267 -23.85 -33.93 -21.71
C PHE A 267 -24.42 -32.56 -22.12
N GLY A 268 -25.38 -32.51 -23.05
CA GLY A 268 -26.16 -31.29 -23.36
C GLY A 268 -26.43 -31.07 -24.86
N ARG A 269 -26.15 -29.87 -25.39
CA ARG A 269 -26.41 -29.52 -26.80
C ARG A 269 -25.18 -28.98 -27.54
N GLY A 270 -24.90 -29.48 -28.74
CA GLY A 270 -24.04 -28.79 -29.71
C GLY A 270 -22.59 -28.61 -29.25
N ASN A 271 -22.13 -29.41 -28.28
CA ASN A 271 -20.74 -29.33 -27.80
C ASN A 271 -19.81 -30.08 -28.76
N TYR A 272 -18.61 -29.56 -28.97
CA TYR A 272 -17.63 -30.07 -29.93
C TYR A 272 -16.30 -30.39 -29.24
N VAL A 273 -15.97 -31.67 -29.12
CA VAL A 273 -14.78 -32.17 -28.40
C VAL A 273 -13.85 -32.90 -29.36
N PHE A 274 -12.55 -32.64 -29.25
CA PHE A 274 -11.49 -33.31 -30.00
C PHE A 274 -10.24 -33.51 -29.12
N ALA A 275 -10.48 -33.96 -27.89
CA ALA A 275 -9.50 -34.13 -26.83
C ALA A 275 -9.82 -35.38 -25.99
N TYR A 276 -8.81 -36.01 -25.39
CA TYR A 276 -8.99 -37.17 -24.53
C TYR A 276 -9.28 -36.79 -23.07
N ASP A 277 -10.03 -37.67 -22.40
CA ASP A 277 -10.31 -37.69 -20.96
C ASP A 277 -10.90 -36.36 -20.46
N THR A 278 -11.86 -35.81 -21.22
CA THR A 278 -12.53 -34.53 -20.90
C THR A 278 -13.97 -34.73 -20.46
N THR A 279 -14.46 -33.87 -19.56
CA THR A 279 -15.88 -33.82 -19.20
C THR A 279 -16.47 -32.49 -19.64
N THR A 280 -17.41 -32.53 -20.59
CA THR A 280 -18.04 -31.35 -21.19
C THR A 280 -19.54 -31.34 -20.91
N VAL A 281 -20.06 -30.28 -20.28
CA VAL A 281 -21.47 -30.20 -19.87
C VAL A 281 -22.08 -28.86 -20.25
N GLY A 282 -23.25 -28.86 -20.89
CA GLY A 282 -24.00 -27.65 -21.24
C GLY A 282 -24.18 -27.48 -22.75
N SER A 283 -23.93 -26.28 -23.28
CA SER A 283 -24.28 -25.94 -24.66
C SER A 283 -23.17 -25.22 -25.43
N GLY A 284 -22.86 -25.69 -26.64
CA GLY A 284 -21.97 -24.99 -27.58
C GLY A 284 -20.50 -24.87 -27.14
N ASN A 285 -20.06 -25.63 -26.13
CA ASN A 285 -18.67 -25.59 -25.67
C ASN A 285 -17.75 -26.28 -26.70
N LYS A 286 -16.53 -25.77 -26.90
CA LYS A 286 -15.53 -26.34 -27.82
C LYS A 286 -14.25 -26.71 -27.06
N VAL A 287 -13.86 -27.98 -27.11
CA VAL A 287 -12.80 -28.52 -26.24
C VAL A 287 -11.73 -29.25 -27.03
N SER A 288 -10.53 -28.68 -27.05
CA SER A 288 -9.28 -29.27 -27.53
C SER A 288 -8.28 -29.55 -26.40
N GLY A 289 -8.43 -28.89 -25.25
CA GLY A 289 -7.56 -29.10 -24.08
C GLY A 289 -7.83 -30.45 -23.43
N GLN A 290 -6.81 -31.30 -23.36
CA GLN A 290 -6.86 -32.64 -22.76
C GLN A 290 -7.09 -32.56 -21.24
N LEU A 291 -7.66 -33.61 -20.63
CA LEU A 291 -7.96 -33.68 -19.19
C LEU A 291 -8.82 -32.52 -18.63
N SER A 292 -9.54 -31.82 -19.51
CA SER A 292 -10.28 -30.60 -19.14
C SER A 292 -11.71 -30.87 -18.72
N ASN A 293 -12.19 -30.06 -17.77
CA ASN A 293 -13.58 -30.03 -17.33
C ASN A 293 -14.19 -28.71 -17.79
N VAL A 294 -15.17 -28.75 -18.69
CA VAL A 294 -15.73 -27.55 -19.35
C VAL A 294 -17.26 -27.53 -19.20
N VAL A 295 -17.77 -26.58 -18.43
CA VAL A 295 -19.18 -26.55 -18.01
C VAL A 295 -19.83 -25.20 -18.28
N GLY A 296 -20.96 -25.19 -18.97
CA GLY A 296 -21.81 -24.02 -19.19
C GLY A 296 -22.10 -23.76 -20.67
N TYR A 297 -21.96 -22.51 -21.12
CA TYR A 297 -22.31 -22.07 -22.47
C TYR A 297 -21.10 -21.51 -23.22
N GLY A 298 -20.84 -21.99 -24.45
CA GLY A 298 -19.92 -21.33 -25.39
C GLY A 298 -18.44 -21.27 -24.97
N ASN A 299 -18.03 -21.96 -23.91
CA ASN A 299 -16.64 -21.92 -23.43
C ASN A 299 -15.70 -22.65 -24.40
N ARG A 300 -14.45 -22.17 -24.52
CA ARG A 300 -13.44 -22.69 -25.45
C ARG A 300 -12.16 -23.07 -24.71
N SER A 301 -11.86 -24.36 -24.64
CA SER A 301 -10.54 -24.85 -24.21
C SER A 301 -9.73 -25.20 -25.46
N TYR A 302 -8.59 -24.55 -25.69
CA TYR A 302 -7.72 -24.81 -26.83
C TYR A 302 -6.65 -25.86 -26.50
N ILE A 303 -5.90 -26.34 -27.50
CA ILE A 303 -5.13 -27.59 -27.42
C ILE A 303 -3.98 -27.56 -26.39
N ASN A 304 -3.48 -26.36 -26.10
CA ASN A 304 -2.45 -26.12 -25.10
C ASN A 304 -3.03 -25.89 -23.68
N GLY A 305 -4.36 -25.86 -23.53
CA GLY A 305 -5.09 -25.66 -22.27
C GLY A 305 -5.25 -26.96 -21.47
N TYR A 306 -4.13 -27.60 -21.14
CA TYR A 306 -4.11 -28.92 -20.51
C TYR A 306 -4.63 -28.90 -19.06
N ARG A 307 -5.46 -29.89 -18.69
CA ARG A 307 -6.05 -30.05 -17.34
C ARG A 307 -6.76 -28.76 -16.85
N SER A 308 -7.51 -28.11 -17.75
CA SER A 308 -8.21 -26.86 -17.44
C SER A 308 -9.62 -27.08 -16.92
N HIS A 309 -9.98 -26.31 -15.89
CA HIS A 309 -11.28 -26.32 -15.22
C HIS A 309 -12.03 -25.02 -15.56
N ILE A 310 -12.99 -25.09 -16.50
CA ILE A 310 -13.68 -23.92 -17.06
C ILE A 310 -15.18 -23.99 -16.74
N PHE A 311 -15.72 -22.97 -16.06
CA PHE A 311 -17.12 -22.92 -15.66
C PHE A 311 -17.75 -21.56 -15.97
N GLY A 312 -18.81 -21.54 -16.79
CA GLY A 312 -19.66 -20.37 -17.02
C GLY A 312 -19.97 -20.11 -18.48
N ILE A 313 -19.75 -18.87 -18.96
CA ILE A 313 -20.20 -18.37 -20.26
C ILE A 313 -19.01 -17.83 -21.06
N GLU A 314 -18.79 -18.34 -22.28
CA GLU A 314 -17.85 -17.78 -23.27
C GLU A 314 -16.42 -17.52 -22.74
N ASN A 315 -15.95 -18.34 -21.80
CA ASN A 315 -14.57 -18.27 -21.30
C ASN A 315 -13.62 -19.01 -22.25
N ASP A 316 -12.50 -18.38 -22.57
CA ASP A 316 -11.48 -18.89 -23.49
C ASP A 316 -10.19 -19.22 -22.74
N VAL A 317 -9.68 -20.46 -22.87
CA VAL A 317 -8.35 -20.86 -22.40
C VAL A 317 -7.51 -21.25 -23.61
N TYR A 318 -6.69 -20.31 -24.10
CA TYR A 318 -5.88 -20.43 -25.31
C TYR A 318 -4.64 -21.31 -25.13
N SER A 319 -3.98 -21.19 -23.98
CA SER A 319 -2.94 -22.10 -23.53
C SER A 319 -2.78 -22.05 -22.02
N GLY A 320 -2.12 -23.08 -21.49
CA GLY A 320 -1.66 -23.15 -20.12
C GLY A 320 -2.15 -24.39 -19.40
N ILE A 321 -1.24 -24.96 -18.61
CA ILE A 321 -1.47 -26.13 -17.77
C ILE A 321 -2.20 -25.71 -16.48
N ASP A 322 -3.11 -26.53 -15.95
CA ASP A 322 -3.69 -26.40 -14.59
C ASP A 322 -4.47 -25.09 -14.30
N ASN A 323 -5.20 -24.59 -15.30
CA ASN A 323 -6.02 -23.39 -15.14
C ASN A 323 -7.38 -23.65 -14.49
N THR A 324 -7.85 -22.71 -13.67
CA THR A 324 -9.25 -22.62 -13.22
C THR A 324 -9.84 -21.29 -13.65
N THR A 325 -10.88 -21.32 -14.47
CA THR A 325 -11.54 -20.13 -15.04
C THR A 325 -13.03 -20.16 -14.74
N LEU A 326 -13.53 -19.15 -14.01
CA LEU A 326 -14.91 -19.07 -13.51
C LEU A 326 -15.57 -17.75 -13.95
N GLY A 327 -16.79 -17.81 -14.50
CA GLY A 327 -17.60 -16.62 -14.79
C GLY A 327 -17.88 -16.43 -16.27
N SER A 328 -17.64 -15.23 -16.81
CA SER A 328 -18.05 -14.87 -18.18
C SER A 328 -16.96 -14.16 -18.99
N GLY A 329 -16.72 -14.58 -20.23
CA GLY A 329 -15.88 -13.84 -21.18
C GLY A 329 -14.41 -13.68 -20.78
N ASN A 330 -13.90 -14.48 -19.84
CA ASN A 330 -12.50 -14.40 -19.42
C ASN A 330 -11.60 -15.07 -20.46
N SER A 331 -10.44 -14.46 -20.76
CA SER A 331 -9.45 -14.95 -21.72
C SER A 331 -8.16 -15.30 -20.98
N VAL A 332 -7.76 -16.58 -20.99
CA VAL A 332 -6.60 -17.08 -20.25
C VAL A 332 -5.60 -17.73 -21.20
N ASN A 333 -4.34 -17.37 -21.06
CA ASN A 333 -3.24 -17.86 -21.90
C ASN A 333 -1.97 -18.09 -21.05
N ALA A 334 -2.13 -18.56 -19.81
CA ALA A 334 -1.13 -18.61 -18.74
C ALA A 334 -1.19 -19.97 -18.02
N ASP A 335 -0.14 -20.44 -17.35
CA ASP A 335 -0.17 -21.68 -16.57
C ASP A 335 -0.60 -21.46 -15.10
N HIS A 336 -1.03 -22.55 -14.44
CA HIS A 336 -1.27 -22.71 -13.00
C HIS A 336 -2.08 -21.54 -12.38
N SER A 337 -3.05 -21.01 -13.12
CA SER A 337 -3.68 -19.73 -12.84
C SER A 337 -5.17 -19.86 -12.48
N LEU A 338 -5.61 -18.98 -11.59
CA LEU A 338 -7.02 -18.80 -11.22
C LEU A 338 -7.53 -17.48 -11.80
N THR A 339 -8.66 -17.52 -12.51
CA THR A 339 -9.30 -16.34 -13.12
C THR A 339 -10.80 -16.39 -12.84
N VAL A 340 -11.35 -15.36 -12.18
CA VAL A 340 -12.74 -15.35 -11.71
C VAL A 340 -13.42 -14.01 -11.99
N GLY A 341 -14.55 -14.03 -12.69
CA GLY A 341 -15.42 -12.86 -12.88
C GLY A 341 -15.79 -12.62 -14.34
N TYR A 342 -15.69 -11.38 -14.79
CA TYR A 342 -16.11 -10.94 -16.14
C TYR A 342 -14.93 -10.34 -16.93
N GLY A 343 -14.70 -10.80 -18.17
CA GLY A 343 -13.82 -10.11 -19.13
C GLY A 343 -12.33 -10.02 -18.75
N ASN A 344 -11.86 -10.74 -17.74
CA ASN A 344 -10.46 -10.67 -17.32
C ASN A 344 -9.56 -11.36 -18.35
N THR A 345 -8.39 -10.77 -18.63
CA THR A 345 -7.44 -11.26 -19.64
C THR A 345 -6.10 -11.61 -19.01
N LYS A 346 -5.53 -12.77 -19.37
CA LYS A 346 -4.16 -13.18 -19.00
C LYS A 346 -3.33 -13.58 -20.22
N THR A 347 -2.06 -13.19 -20.22
CA THR A 347 -1.07 -13.56 -21.26
C THR A 347 -0.17 -14.72 -20.80
N VAL A 348 0.73 -15.20 -21.67
CA VAL A 348 1.74 -16.24 -21.34
C VAL A 348 2.66 -15.83 -20.19
N SER A 349 2.94 -14.53 -20.06
CA SER A 349 3.71 -13.98 -18.94
C SER A 349 2.96 -14.09 -17.60
N GLY A 350 1.64 -14.27 -17.61
CA GLY A 350 0.77 -14.29 -16.44
C GLY A 350 0.72 -15.60 -15.64
N SER A 351 1.66 -16.54 -15.83
CA SER A 351 1.62 -17.85 -15.15
C SER A 351 1.71 -17.76 -13.62
N ARG A 352 1.10 -18.71 -12.91
CA ARG A 352 0.97 -18.76 -11.43
C ARG A 352 0.28 -17.53 -10.81
N SER A 353 -0.55 -16.82 -11.57
CA SER A 353 -1.26 -15.62 -11.08
C SER A 353 -2.71 -15.90 -10.68
N HIS A 354 -3.30 -15.02 -9.88
CA HIS A 354 -4.71 -15.06 -9.48
C HIS A 354 -5.40 -13.73 -9.81
N THR A 355 -6.53 -13.78 -10.53
CA THR A 355 -7.24 -12.57 -10.99
C THR A 355 -8.73 -12.65 -10.70
N PHE A 356 -9.27 -11.62 -10.06
CA PHE A 356 -10.64 -11.58 -9.58
C PHE A 356 -11.34 -10.27 -9.93
N GLY A 357 -12.50 -10.32 -10.59
CA GLY A 357 -13.38 -9.17 -10.82
C GLY A 357 -13.69 -8.90 -12.28
N ILE A 358 -13.54 -7.65 -12.74
CA ILE A 358 -14.08 -7.16 -14.02
C ILE A 358 -12.99 -6.52 -14.89
N GLU A 359 -12.74 -7.05 -16.09
CA GLU A 359 -11.89 -6.43 -17.12
C GLU A 359 -10.44 -6.15 -16.67
N ASN A 360 -9.90 -6.94 -15.74
CA ASN A 360 -8.49 -6.83 -15.33
C ASN A 360 -7.56 -7.53 -16.34
N PHE A 361 -6.36 -6.98 -16.52
CA PHE A 361 -5.34 -7.47 -17.45
C PHE A 361 -4.07 -7.90 -16.70
N GLY A 362 -3.75 -9.20 -16.74
CA GLY A 362 -2.57 -9.79 -16.11
C GLY A 362 -1.53 -10.27 -17.13
N ASN A 363 -0.37 -9.61 -17.14
CA ASN A 363 0.74 -9.87 -18.07
C ASN A 363 2.08 -10.14 -17.35
N ALA A 364 2.03 -10.65 -16.12
CA ALA A 364 3.21 -11.01 -15.34
C ALA A 364 2.90 -12.06 -14.26
N SER A 365 3.92 -12.85 -13.92
CA SER A 365 3.76 -14.08 -13.13
C SER A 365 3.65 -13.83 -11.65
N ASP A 366 3.21 -14.86 -10.91
CA ASP A 366 3.25 -14.89 -9.43
C ASP A 366 2.49 -13.72 -8.76
N SER A 367 1.50 -13.17 -9.46
CA SER A 367 0.81 -11.92 -9.12
C SER A 367 -0.66 -12.12 -8.73
N VAL A 368 -1.18 -11.19 -7.91
CA VAL A 368 -2.59 -11.18 -7.46
C VAL A 368 -3.26 -9.88 -7.88
N ILE A 369 -4.32 -9.96 -8.67
CA ILE A 369 -5.05 -8.82 -9.23
C ILE A 369 -6.53 -8.89 -8.81
N ILE A 370 -7.04 -7.88 -8.10
CA ILE A 370 -8.41 -7.86 -7.56
C ILE A 370 -9.10 -6.54 -7.87
N GLY A 371 -10.31 -6.59 -8.46
CA GLY A 371 -11.18 -5.43 -8.64
C GLY A 371 -11.59 -5.21 -10.08
N SER A 372 -11.43 -4.00 -10.63
CA SER A 372 -11.87 -3.70 -12.00
C SER A 372 -10.90 -2.84 -12.81
N GLY A 373 -10.67 -3.22 -14.07
CA GLY A 373 -9.88 -2.45 -15.03
C GLY A 373 -8.42 -2.23 -14.66
N ASN A 374 -7.85 -3.07 -13.78
CA ASN A 374 -6.46 -2.95 -13.37
C ASN A 374 -5.54 -3.65 -14.38
N TYR A 375 -4.38 -3.06 -14.65
CA TYR A 375 -3.36 -3.57 -15.57
C TYR A 375 -2.08 -3.90 -14.82
N ASN A 376 -1.65 -5.16 -14.85
CA ASN A 376 -0.44 -5.63 -14.19
C ASN A 376 0.57 -6.19 -15.19
N TYR A 377 1.74 -5.55 -15.23
CA TYR A 377 2.95 -5.90 -15.98
C TYR A 377 4.09 -6.36 -15.04
N ALA A 378 3.89 -6.25 -13.72
CA ALA A 378 4.86 -6.58 -12.67
C ALA A 378 4.77 -8.03 -12.17
N ALA A 379 5.90 -8.74 -12.10
CA ALA A 379 5.97 -10.04 -11.42
C ALA A 379 5.94 -9.88 -9.89
N ASP A 380 5.62 -10.97 -9.17
CA ASP A 380 5.66 -11.08 -7.70
C ASP A 380 4.83 -9.99 -6.96
N SER A 381 3.76 -9.50 -7.59
CA SER A 381 3.09 -8.25 -7.20
C SER A 381 1.62 -8.42 -6.77
N MET A 382 1.11 -7.45 -6.00
CA MET A 382 -0.30 -7.39 -5.60
C MET A 382 -0.95 -6.08 -6.04
N GLN A 383 -2.02 -6.16 -6.83
CA GLN A 383 -2.76 -5.02 -7.37
C GLN A 383 -4.24 -5.10 -7.00
N VAL A 384 -4.79 -4.08 -6.33
CA VAL A 384 -6.16 -4.10 -5.80
C VAL A 384 -6.90 -2.79 -6.04
N GLY A 385 -8.11 -2.84 -6.60
CA GLY A 385 -9.03 -1.70 -6.67
C GLY A 385 -9.53 -1.42 -8.09
N TYR A 386 -9.44 -0.17 -8.55
CA TYR A 386 -9.97 0.28 -9.84
C TYR A 386 -8.93 1.00 -10.70
N GLY A 387 -8.73 0.54 -11.94
CA GLY A 387 -7.99 1.30 -12.96
C GLY A 387 -6.50 1.52 -12.67
N ASN A 388 -5.89 0.77 -11.76
CA ASN A 388 -4.46 0.91 -11.43
C ASN A 388 -3.58 0.31 -12.53
N VAL A 389 -2.35 0.82 -12.70
CA VAL A 389 -1.38 0.35 -13.72
C VAL A 389 -0.02 0.11 -13.06
N ASN A 390 0.47 -1.13 -13.09
CA ASN A 390 1.65 -1.56 -12.32
C ASN A 390 2.69 -2.29 -13.17
N SER A 391 3.93 -1.78 -13.18
CA SER A 391 5.09 -2.39 -13.85
C SER A 391 6.22 -2.81 -12.91
N GLY A 392 6.41 -2.14 -11.77
CA GLY A 392 7.52 -2.43 -10.84
C GLY A 392 7.37 -3.80 -10.15
N ILE A 393 8.38 -4.66 -10.21
CA ILE A 393 8.38 -6.04 -9.70
C ILE A 393 8.35 -6.05 -8.16
N ASN A 394 7.76 -7.08 -7.53
CA ASN A 394 7.67 -7.20 -6.06
C ASN A 394 6.97 -5.97 -5.41
N SER A 395 5.94 -5.42 -6.07
CA SER A 395 5.24 -4.21 -5.63
C SER A 395 3.84 -4.47 -5.08
N MET A 396 3.31 -3.49 -4.36
CA MET A 396 1.91 -3.45 -3.93
C MET A 396 1.24 -2.15 -4.40
N THR A 397 0.16 -2.26 -5.18
CA THR A 397 -0.55 -1.10 -5.76
C THR A 397 -2.05 -1.18 -5.44
N VAL A 398 -2.55 -0.30 -4.56
CA VAL A 398 -3.90 -0.40 -4.00
C VAL A 398 -4.67 0.92 -4.10
N GLY A 399 -5.87 0.88 -4.70
CA GLY A 399 -6.83 1.97 -4.70
C GLY A 399 -7.37 2.30 -6.08
N HIS A 400 -7.32 3.57 -6.51
CA HIS A 400 -7.96 4.07 -7.72
C HIS A 400 -6.99 4.84 -8.64
N ARG A 401 -6.70 4.29 -9.83
CA ARG A 401 -5.83 4.89 -10.85
C ARG A 401 -4.43 5.27 -10.36
N ASN A 402 -3.85 4.50 -9.46
CA ASN A 402 -2.42 4.65 -9.14
C ASN A 402 -1.56 4.06 -10.26
N HIS A 403 -0.39 4.65 -10.49
CA HIS A 403 0.57 4.21 -11.48
C HIS A 403 1.93 3.93 -10.82
N THR A 404 2.44 2.71 -11.01
CA THR A 404 3.80 2.29 -10.63
C THR A 404 4.56 1.96 -11.92
N GLN A 405 5.49 2.83 -12.32
CA GLN A 405 6.26 2.68 -13.56
C GLN A 405 7.40 1.65 -13.42
N ASP A 406 8.01 1.29 -14.55
CA ASP A 406 8.94 0.17 -14.71
C ASP A 406 10.14 0.17 -13.72
N ASP A 407 10.67 1.33 -13.34
CA ASP A 407 11.77 1.47 -12.35
C ASP A 407 11.34 1.28 -10.87
N SER A 408 10.06 0.94 -10.61
CA SER A 408 9.44 0.91 -9.27
C SER A 408 9.53 -0.42 -8.53
N ASP A 409 10.59 -1.20 -8.75
CA ASP A 409 10.77 -2.49 -8.06
C ASP A 409 10.74 -2.32 -6.53
N GLY A 410 9.96 -3.15 -5.85
CA GLY A 410 9.78 -3.13 -4.39
C GLY A 410 8.98 -1.94 -3.85
N SER A 411 8.21 -1.24 -4.69
CA SER A 411 7.41 -0.08 -4.29
C SER A 411 6.05 -0.42 -3.67
N GLU A 412 5.53 0.51 -2.88
CA GLU A 412 4.27 0.40 -2.14
C GLU A 412 3.40 1.65 -2.40
N VAL A 413 2.29 1.52 -3.14
CA VAL A 413 1.47 2.67 -3.55
C VAL A 413 0.01 2.49 -3.15
N PHE A 414 -0.49 3.43 -2.34
CA PHE A 414 -1.81 3.38 -1.72
C PHE A 414 -2.61 4.68 -1.94
N GLY A 415 -3.83 4.56 -2.47
CA GLY A 415 -4.80 5.65 -2.52
C GLY A 415 -5.31 5.97 -3.93
N ARG A 416 -5.17 7.22 -4.40
CA ARG A 416 -5.79 7.68 -5.66
C ARG A 416 -4.84 8.51 -6.53
N GLU A 417 -4.71 8.16 -7.81
CA GLU A 417 -4.00 8.98 -8.81
C GLU A 417 -2.54 9.33 -8.41
N ASN A 418 -1.90 8.50 -7.59
CA ASN A 418 -0.48 8.64 -7.28
C ASN A 418 0.38 8.01 -8.38
N THR A 419 1.55 8.58 -8.63
CA THR A 419 2.52 8.11 -9.64
C THR A 419 3.87 7.87 -8.98
N ASN A 420 4.29 6.61 -8.91
CA ASN A 420 5.59 6.20 -8.40
C ASN A 420 6.45 5.66 -9.53
N ASP A 421 7.67 6.20 -9.63
CA ASP A 421 8.63 5.97 -10.71
C ASP A 421 10.00 5.56 -10.14
N SER A 422 10.01 4.95 -8.95
CA SER A 422 11.25 4.74 -8.21
C SER A 422 11.31 3.52 -7.30
N TYR A 423 12.52 3.00 -7.20
CA TYR A 423 12.92 1.81 -6.46
C TYR A 423 12.64 1.92 -4.97
N ARG A 424 11.90 0.95 -4.42
CA ARG A 424 11.58 0.81 -2.99
C ARG A 424 11.08 2.10 -2.34
N ALA A 425 10.20 2.82 -3.04
CA ALA A 425 9.52 4.00 -2.52
C ALA A 425 8.09 3.67 -2.04
N THR A 426 7.63 4.36 -1.01
CA THR A 426 6.29 4.20 -0.41
C THR A 426 5.47 5.48 -0.60
N THR A 427 4.37 5.39 -1.33
CA THR A 427 3.58 6.53 -1.81
C THR A 427 2.13 6.42 -1.37
N VAL A 428 1.67 7.30 -0.47
CA VAL A 428 0.36 7.19 0.20
C VAL A 428 -0.46 8.47 0.07
N GLY A 429 -1.71 8.32 -0.39
CA GLY A 429 -2.71 9.40 -0.37
C GLY A 429 -3.27 9.70 -1.76
N SER A 430 -3.20 10.95 -2.23
CA SER A 430 -3.79 11.36 -3.49
C SER A 430 -2.88 12.25 -4.34
N GLY A 431 -2.64 11.88 -5.59
CA GLY A 431 -1.96 12.76 -6.55
C GLY A 431 -0.47 13.02 -6.28
N ASN A 432 0.18 12.21 -5.44
CA ASN A 432 1.61 12.37 -5.15
C ASN A 432 2.47 11.79 -6.29
N HIS A 433 3.64 12.39 -6.54
CA HIS A 433 4.63 11.95 -7.51
C HIS A 433 5.95 11.59 -6.81
N VAL A 434 6.56 10.45 -7.15
CA VAL A 434 7.83 10.01 -6.54
C VAL A 434 8.75 9.35 -7.57
N SER A 435 9.80 10.07 -8.01
CA SER A 435 10.94 9.52 -8.75
C SER A 435 12.21 9.35 -7.90
N GLY A 436 12.22 9.80 -6.64
CA GLY A 436 13.33 9.60 -5.69
C GLY A 436 13.43 8.18 -5.13
N LYS A 437 14.62 7.57 -5.17
CA LYS A 437 14.84 6.17 -4.71
C LYS A 437 14.84 6.07 -3.18
N PHE A 438 14.22 5.02 -2.64
CA PHE A 438 14.03 4.82 -1.18
C PHE A 438 13.27 5.97 -0.49
N ALA A 439 12.49 6.74 -1.23
CA ALA A 439 11.74 7.89 -0.72
C ALA A 439 10.36 7.49 -0.19
N SER A 440 9.67 8.41 0.51
CA SER A 440 8.26 8.22 0.85
C SER A 440 7.43 9.49 0.82
N THR A 441 6.22 9.43 0.26
CA THR A 441 5.21 10.50 0.35
C THR A 441 3.98 10.08 1.15
N VAL A 442 3.45 10.99 1.97
CA VAL A 442 2.13 10.83 2.60
C VAL A 442 1.32 12.12 2.50
N GLY A 443 0.22 12.12 1.75
CA GLY A 443 -0.75 13.21 1.72
C GLY A 443 -1.32 13.52 0.33
N TYR A 444 -1.35 14.79 -0.04
CA TYR A 444 -1.94 15.27 -1.30
C TYR A 444 -0.91 16.03 -2.16
N GLY A 445 -0.75 15.65 -3.43
CA GLY A 445 -0.03 16.46 -4.42
C GLY A 445 1.45 16.72 -4.12
N ASN A 446 2.09 15.93 -3.25
CA ASN A 446 3.52 16.08 -2.95
C ASN A 446 4.38 15.50 -4.08
N ASP A 447 5.54 16.10 -4.33
CA ASP A 447 6.47 15.72 -5.39
C ASP A 447 7.84 15.39 -4.78
N ILE A 448 8.40 14.22 -5.11
CA ILE A 448 9.80 13.88 -4.83
C ILE A 448 10.49 13.58 -6.15
N THR A 449 11.39 14.48 -6.56
CA THR A 449 12.10 14.38 -7.83
C THR A 449 13.12 13.24 -7.82
N ILE A 450 13.69 12.92 -8.98
CA ILE A 450 14.81 11.96 -9.12
C ILE A 450 16.04 12.32 -8.24
N SER A 451 16.20 13.58 -7.84
CA SER A 451 17.26 14.03 -6.91
C SER A 451 16.95 13.68 -5.44
N GLY A 452 15.69 13.46 -5.09
CA GLY A 452 15.20 13.17 -3.74
C GLY A 452 15.46 11.73 -3.27
N GLU A 453 16.70 11.25 -3.37
CA GLU A 453 17.09 9.94 -2.81
C GLU A 453 16.92 9.95 -1.28
N ARG A 454 16.36 8.88 -0.68
CA ARG A 454 16.10 8.76 0.77
C ARG A 454 15.39 9.99 1.38
N THR A 455 14.44 10.54 0.64
CA THR A 455 13.70 11.77 1.01
C THR A 455 12.29 11.44 1.47
N HIS A 456 11.80 12.15 2.50
CA HIS A 456 10.49 11.87 3.10
C HIS A 456 9.63 13.13 3.17
N VAL A 457 8.47 13.11 2.51
CA VAL A 457 7.61 14.29 2.33
C VAL A 457 6.18 14.03 2.82
N PHE A 458 5.66 14.93 3.66
CA PHE A 458 4.40 14.77 4.36
C PHE A 458 3.51 16.02 4.28
N GLY A 459 2.26 15.86 3.84
CA GLY A 459 1.26 16.93 3.85
C GLY A 459 0.70 17.28 2.46
N MET A 460 0.72 18.55 2.07
CA MET A 460 0.07 19.05 0.85
C MET A 460 1.01 19.85 -0.06
N GLU A 461 1.17 19.45 -1.33
CA GLU A 461 1.84 20.26 -2.37
C GLU A 461 3.28 20.67 -1.99
N ASN A 462 4.01 19.79 -1.29
CA ASN A 462 5.42 20.00 -0.97
C ASN A 462 6.34 19.32 -1.99
N THR A 463 7.53 19.89 -2.22
CA THR A 463 8.55 19.36 -3.13
C THR A 463 9.82 18.95 -2.38
N GLY A 464 10.28 17.71 -2.57
CA GLY A 464 11.57 17.20 -2.11
C GLY A 464 12.50 16.94 -3.30
N ASN A 465 13.54 17.76 -3.46
CA ASN A 465 14.41 17.79 -4.64
C ASN A 465 15.90 17.61 -4.30
N ALA A 466 16.21 17.11 -3.11
CA ALA A 466 17.58 16.84 -2.66
C ALA A 466 17.63 15.75 -1.59
N LYS A 467 18.79 15.09 -1.50
CA LYS A 467 18.95 13.81 -0.80
C LYS A 467 18.80 13.91 0.72
N ASN A 468 18.35 12.81 1.31
CA ASN A 468 18.35 12.57 2.76
C ASN A 468 17.46 13.58 3.53
N SER A 469 16.56 14.26 2.82
CA SER A 469 15.84 15.41 3.36
C SER A 469 14.43 15.05 3.87
N VAL A 470 13.90 15.88 4.76
CA VAL A 470 12.56 15.71 5.32
C VAL A 470 11.76 17.01 5.15
N THR A 471 10.61 16.95 4.49
CA THR A 471 9.74 18.11 4.22
C THR A 471 8.32 17.87 4.75
N ILE A 472 7.83 18.73 5.64
CA ILE A 472 6.53 18.53 6.33
C ILE A 472 5.69 19.80 6.27
N GLY A 473 4.43 19.69 5.82
CA GLY A 473 3.43 20.75 5.93
C GLY A 473 2.73 21.05 4.61
N SER A 474 2.75 22.30 4.15
CA SER A 474 2.11 22.69 2.88
C SER A 474 2.94 23.65 2.03
N GLY A 475 3.06 23.38 0.73
CA GLY A 475 3.66 24.31 -0.23
C GLY A 475 5.16 24.57 -0.04
N ASN A 476 5.88 23.72 0.70
CA ASN A 476 7.31 23.91 0.97
C ASN A 476 8.17 23.26 -0.13
N SER A 477 9.27 23.89 -0.53
CA SER A 477 10.23 23.34 -1.50
C SER A 477 11.62 23.18 -0.89
N ASN A 478 12.16 21.97 -0.91
CA ASN A 478 13.48 21.64 -0.35
C ASN A 478 14.44 21.16 -1.44
N HIS A 479 15.54 21.89 -1.62
CA HIS A 479 16.62 21.68 -2.57
C HIS A 479 17.97 21.38 -1.87
N ALA A 480 17.98 21.26 -0.54
CA ALA A 480 19.16 21.02 0.28
C ALA A 480 19.36 19.56 0.67
N GLU A 481 20.58 19.02 0.52
CA GLU A 481 20.92 17.70 1.07
C GLU A 481 21.03 17.72 2.61
N ASP A 482 20.77 16.57 3.26
CA ASP A 482 20.86 16.36 4.72
C ASP A 482 20.09 17.40 5.56
N SER A 483 18.90 17.81 5.09
CA SER A 483 18.15 18.96 5.62
C SER A 483 16.75 18.64 6.14
N MET A 484 16.17 19.53 6.95
CA MET A 484 14.78 19.44 7.43
C MET A 484 14.01 20.74 7.21
N GLN A 485 12.82 20.63 6.61
CA GLN A 485 11.94 21.76 6.31
C GLN A 485 10.51 21.51 6.85
N VAL A 486 9.96 22.45 7.62
CA VAL A 486 8.64 22.27 8.27
C VAL A 486 7.78 23.54 8.23
N GLY A 487 6.56 23.47 7.71
CA GLY A 487 5.54 24.51 7.89
C GLY A 487 4.76 24.86 6.61
N TYR A 488 4.73 26.14 6.23
CA TYR A 488 4.00 26.64 5.06
C TYR A 488 4.90 27.47 4.13
N GLY A 489 4.94 27.14 2.84
CA GLY A 489 5.52 28.01 1.80
C GLY A 489 7.02 28.32 1.94
N ASN A 490 7.79 27.52 2.69
CA ASN A 490 9.22 27.76 2.88
C ASN A 490 10.04 27.26 1.67
N VAL A 491 11.21 27.87 1.43
CA VAL A 491 12.19 27.44 0.41
C VAL A 491 13.54 27.23 1.09
N ASN A 492 14.23 26.13 0.78
CA ASN A 492 15.48 25.74 1.46
C ASN A 492 16.49 25.10 0.51
N SER A 493 17.66 25.72 0.33
CA SER A 493 18.74 25.26 -0.56
C SER A 493 20.07 24.96 0.14
N GLY A 494 20.45 25.68 1.20
CA GLY A 494 21.70 25.45 1.93
C GLY A 494 21.76 24.06 2.56
N ILE A 495 22.83 23.31 2.32
CA ILE A 495 23.02 21.89 2.72
C ILE A 495 23.16 21.78 4.26
N ASN A 496 22.81 20.64 4.86
CA ASN A 496 22.86 20.39 6.31
C ASN A 496 22.06 21.40 7.17
N SER A 497 20.96 21.96 6.64
CA SER A 497 20.19 23.05 7.27
C SER A 497 18.85 22.64 7.88
N MET A 498 18.26 23.55 8.65
CA MET A 498 16.88 23.44 9.15
C MET A 498 16.08 24.73 8.91
N THR A 499 14.93 24.62 8.23
CA THR A 499 14.04 25.76 7.94
C THR A 499 12.60 25.50 8.41
N VAL A 500 12.10 26.28 9.37
CA VAL A 500 10.82 26.03 10.04
C VAL A 500 9.94 27.29 10.15
N GLY A 501 8.71 27.21 9.66
CA GLY A 501 7.66 28.21 9.89
C GLY A 501 6.88 28.59 8.63
N HIS A 502 6.78 29.87 8.29
CA HIS A 502 5.98 30.39 7.18
C HIS A 502 6.78 31.28 6.22
N GLY A 503 6.94 30.87 4.96
CA GLY A 503 7.51 31.72 3.91
C GLY A 503 8.97 32.12 4.14
N ASN A 504 9.74 31.33 4.89
CA ASN A 504 11.17 31.58 5.06
C ASN A 504 11.95 31.10 3.82
N LEU A 505 13.03 31.81 3.49
CA LEU A 505 13.94 31.52 2.40
C LEU A 505 15.33 31.23 2.96
N ASN A 506 15.88 30.06 2.66
CA ASN A 506 17.25 29.72 2.98
C ASN A 506 18.00 29.44 1.67
N GLN A 507 18.88 30.36 1.26
CA GLN A 507 19.48 30.39 -0.09
C GLN A 507 20.63 29.39 -0.26
N ASP A 508 21.11 29.26 -1.50
CA ASP A 508 22.08 28.25 -1.92
C ASP A 508 23.43 28.36 -1.18
N ASP A 509 23.88 29.57 -0.82
CA ASP A 509 25.11 29.82 -0.04
C ASP A 509 24.93 29.62 1.49
N ALA A 510 23.74 29.22 1.95
CA ALA A 510 23.39 29.14 3.38
C ALA A 510 23.68 27.77 4.04
N ASP A 511 24.77 27.11 3.66
CA ASP A 511 25.18 25.80 4.19
C ASP A 511 25.29 25.78 5.73
N GLY A 512 24.64 24.80 6.36
CA GLY A 512 24.65 24.58 7.81
C GLY A 512 23.90 25.63 8.63
N SER A 513 22.97 26.36 8.02
CA SER A 513 22.16 27.40 8.66
C SER A 513 20.86 26.88 9.30
N GLU A 514 20.27 27.72 10.15
CA GLU A 514 19.04 27.45 10.89
C GLU A 514 18.07 28.64 10.76
N VAL A 515 16.87 28.44 10.21
CA VAL A 515 15.91 29.52 9.93
C VAL A 515 14.56 29.22 10.59
N PHE A 516 14.10 30.09 11.50
CA PHE A 516 12.91 29.87 12.31
C PHE A 516 11.96 31.09 12.30
N GLY A 517 10.71 30.91 11.87
CA GLY A 517 9.64 31.89 12.06
C GLY A 517 8.90 32.25 10.78
N ARG A 518 8.80 33.54 10.42
CA ARG A 518 7.96 34.01 9.29
C ARG A 518 8.70 35.00 8.38
N GLU A 519 8.81 34.72 7.09
CA GLU A 519 9.43 35.63 6.10
C GLU A 519 10.86 36.06 6.48
N ASN A 520 11.67 35.13 7.01
CA ASN A 520 13.11 35.37 7.21
C ASN A 520 13.91 34.88 6.00
N THR A 521 14.99 35.57 5.67
CA THR A 521 15.96 35.17 4.65
C THR A 521 17.33 34.91 5.26
N SER A 522 17.89 33.73 4.98
CA SER A 522 19.27 33.37 5.31
C SER A 522 20.05 33.08 4.03
N ASP A 523 21.26 33.60 3.97
CA ASP A 523 22.06 33.84 2.77
C ASP A 523 23.56 33.68 3.08
N SER A 524 23.89 32.82 4.05
CA SER A 524 25.29 32.58 4.44
C SER A 524 25.52 31.37 5.32
N TYR A 525 26.75 30.84 5.18
CA TYR A 525 27.29 29.71 5.91
C TYR A 525 27.09 29.82 7.44
N ARG A 526 26.41 28.82 8.01
CA ARG A 526 26.17 28.65 9.46
C ARG A 526 25.58 29.88 10.16
N ALA A 527 24.64 30.54 9.49
CA ALA A 527 23.82 31.59 10.09
C ALA A 527 22.61 31.02 10.87
N THR A 528 22.23 31.64 11.99
CA THR A 528 20.99 31.32 12.73
C THR A 528 20.04 32.52 12.69
N THR A 529 18.86 32.35 12.08
CA THR A 529 17.93 33.46 11.75
C THR A 529 16.55 33.20 12.35
N VAL A 530 16.15 33.99 13.35
CA VAL A 530 14.96 33.71 14.17
C VAL A 530 14.01 34.91 14.25
N GLY A 531 12.71 34.68 14.00
CA GLY A 531 11.64 35.66 14.23
C GLY A 531 10.87 35.99 12.97
N SER A 532 10.84 37.26 12.52
CA SER A 532 10.18 37.61 11.27
C SER A 532 10.83 38.76 10.50
N GLY A 533 10.94 38.63 9.17
CA GLY A 533 11.46 39.69 8.31
C GLY A 533 12.97 39.93 8.42
N ASN A 534 13.73 39.05 9.08
CA ASN A 534 15.17 39.22 9.24
C ASN A 534 15.93 38.76 7.98
N TYR A 535 17.02 39.44 7.63
CA TYR A 535 17.92 39.11 6.52
C TYR A 535 19.34 38.84 7.04
N VAL A 536 20.00 37.76 6.62
CA VAL A 536 21.35 37.38 7.09
C VAL A 536 22.23 36.84 5.97
N SER A 537 23.12 37.69 5.46
CA SER A 537 24.21 37.31 4.52
C SER A 537 25.61 37.39 5.14
N GLY A 538 25.72 37.59 6.46
CA GLY A 538 26.97 37.45 7.21
C GLY A 538 27.27 35.99 7.60
N GLN A 539 28.44 35.47 7.26
CA GLN A 539 28.86 34.12 7.67
C GLN A 539 29.00 34.01 9.19
N PHE A 540 28.57 32.88 9.76
CA PHE A 540 28.56 32.60 11.20
C PHE A 540 27.78 33.63 12.06
N ALA A 541 26.90 34.42 11.44
CA ALA A 541 26.12 35.46 12.09
C ALA A 541 24.84 34.90 12.74
N SER A 542 24.19 35.68 13.59
CA SER A 542 22.82 35.32 14.02
C SER A 542 21.91 36.51 14.30
N THR A 543 20.61 36.33 14.05
CA THR A 543 19.58 37.35 14.26
C THR A 543 18.39 36.78 15.01
N VAL A 544 17.85 37.56 15.96
CA VAL A 544 16.65 37.20 16.71
C VAL A 544 15.73 38.42 16.85
N GLY A 545 14.54 38.35 16.23
CA GLY A 545 13.48 39.35 16.41
C GLY A 545 12.79 39.75 15.10
N TYR A 546 12.64 41.04 14.85
CA TYR A 546 11.90 41.58 13.71
C TYR A 546 12.75 42.47 12.81
N GLY A 547 12.78 42.21 11.49
CA GLY A 547 13.33 43.14 10.51
C GLY A 547 14.83 43.47 10.66
N ASN A 548 15.61 42.64 11.35
CA ASN A 548 17.05 42.86 11.50
C ASN A 548 17.79 42.43 10.23
N ASP A 549 18.86 43.14 9.89
CA ASP A 549 19.68 42.92 8.69
C ASP A 549 21.15 42.70 9.12
N ILE A 550 21.78 41.64 8.64
CA ILE A 550 23.23 41.46 8.72
C ILE A 550 23.73 41.25 7.29
N THR A 551 24.51 42.20 6.81
CA THR A 551 25.04 42.20 5.45
C THR A 551 26.32 41.35 5.35
N THR A 552 26.84 41.14 4.13
CA THR A 552 27.99 40.27 3.86
C THR A 552 29.30 40.67 4.56
N SER A 553 29.44 41.93 5.00
CA SER A 553 30.57 42.38 5.84
C SER A 553 30.38 42.07 7.33
N GLY A 554 29.19 41.66 7.77
CA GLY A 554 28.83 41.26 9.13
C GLY A 554 29.26 39.84 9.54
N GLU A 555 30.48 39.42 9.18
CA GLU A 555 31.02 38.10 9.58
C GLU A 555 31.07 37.97 11.12
N ARG A 556 30.40 36.94 11.68
CA ARG A 556 30.19 36.78 13.14
C ARG A 556 29.51 37.98 13.82
N ALA A 557 28.65 38.70 13.11
CA ALA A 557 27.79 39.72 13.72
C ALA A 557 26.53 39.08 14.35
N HIS A 558 25.98 39.72 15.38
CA HIS A 558 24.81 39.22 16.11
C HIS A 558 23.82 40.35 16.41
N THR A 559 22.54 40.19 16.03
CA THR A 559 21.48 41.18 16.33
C THR A 559 20.35 40.58 17.18
N PHE A 560 19.84 41.33 18.14
CA PHE A 560 18.67 40.98 18.94
C PHE A 560 17.70 42.15 19.05
N GLY A 561 16.45 41.97 18.61
CA GLY A 561 15.36 42.95 18.72
C GLY A 561 14.78 43.37 17.37
N MET A 562 14.71 44.67 17.08
CA MET A 562 13.93 45.20 15.95
C MET A 562 14.72 46.16 15.05
N GLU A 563 14.83 45.88 13.75
CA GLU A 563 15.40 46.81 12.75
C GLU A 563 16.87 47.21 13.06
N ASN A 564 17.68 46.29 13.57
CA ASN A 564 19.12 46.51 13.75
C ASN A 564 19.89 46.08 12.49
N THR A 565 20.95 46.80 12.12
CA THR A 565 21.75 46.57 10.89
C THR A 565 23.22 46.32 11.21
N GLY A 566 23.71 45.11 10.95
CA GLY A 566 25.11 44.69 11.16
C GLY A 566 25.93 44.71 9.89
N ASN A 567 26.70 45.78 9.66
CA ASN A 567 27.56 45.96 8.49
C ASN A 567 29.04 45.65 8.74
N SER A 568 29.41 45.08 9.89
CA SER A 568 30.82 44.91 10.26
C SER A 568 31.08 43.73 11.21
N LYS A 569 32.31 43.21 11.14
CA LYS A 569 32.68 41.91 11.72
C LYS A 569 32.61 41.89 13.24
N GLN A 570 32.26 40.72 13.79
CA GLN A 570 32.29 40.45 15.23
C GLN A 570 31.47 41.44 16.07
N SER A 571 30.46 42.09 15.47
CA SER A 571 29.70 43.16 16.13
C SER A 571 28.38 42.67 16.72
N MET A 572 27.93 43.28 17.82
CA MET A 572 26.70 42.91 18.51
C MET A 572 25.75 44.10 18.60
N MET A 573 24.47 43.90 18.29
CA MET A 573 23.42 44.92 18.43
C MET A 573 22.23 44.36 19.22
N VAL A 574 21.78 45.07 20.25
CA VAL A 574 20.66 44.66 21.11
C VAL A 574 19.72 45.83 21.34
N GLY A 575 18.45 45.67 20.95
CA GLY A 575 17.42 46.70 21.07
C GLY A 575 16.79 46.99 19.71
N SER A 576 16.71 48.26 19.30
CA SER A 576 16.06 48.60 18.03
C SER A 576 16.71 49.75 17.25
N GLY A 577 16.73 49.65 15.92
CA GLY A 577 17.24 50.71 15.03
C GLY A 577 18.75 50.92 15.10
N ASN A 578 19.53 50.00 15.70
CA ASN A 578 20.96 50.19 15.90
C ASN A 578 21.76 49.76 14.67
N ILE A 579 22.74 50.57 14.25
CA ILE A 579 23.55 50.31 13.06
C ILE A 579 25.03 50.16 13.46
N SER A 580 25.59 48.97 13.25
CA SER A 580 27.01 48.71 13.44
C SER A 580 27.77 48.77 12.12
N ASN A 581 28.67 49.74 11.97
CA ASN A 581 29.60 49.79 10.85
C ASN A 581 31.06 49.52 11.26
N ALA A 582 31.32 49.23 12.54
CA ALA A 582 32.67 49.06 13.08
C ALA A 582 32.95 47.65 13.62
N GLU A 583 34.16 47.13 13.36
CA GLU A 583 34.53 45.78 13.78
C GLU A 583 34.64 45.66 15.31
N ASN A 584 34.26 44.49 15.84
CA ASN A 584 34.31 44.15 17.26
C ASN A 584 33.52 45.13 18.16
N SER A 585 32.54 45.86 17.61
CA SER A 585 31.74 46.85 18.35
C SER A 585 30.45 46.28 18.95
N ALA A 586 29.98 46.85 20.06
CA ALA A 586 28.78 46.38 20.77
C ALA A 586 27.80 47.52 21.06
N ILE A 587 26.54 47.40 20.63
CA ILE A 587 25.56 48.48 20.61
C ILE A 587 24.28 48.05 21.33
N PHE A 588 23.88 48.78 22.37
CA PHE A 588 22.72 48.48 23.19
C PHE A 588 21.76 49.69 23.25
N GLY A 589 20.46 49.45 22.99
CA GLY A 589 19.39 50.43 23.16
C GLY A 589 18.68 50.81 21.86
N TYR A 590 18.48 52.11 21.59
CA TYR A 590 17.63 52.58 20.48
C TYR A 590 18.31 53.57 19.52
N GLY A 591 18.38 53.21 18.24
CA GLY A 591 18.72 54.14 17.16
C GLY A 591 20.15 54.67 17.23
N ASN A 592 21.10 53.87 17.72
CA ASN A 592 22.51 54.23 17.88
C ASN A 592 23.36 53.76 16.69
N THR A 593 24.47 54.43 16.40
CA THR A 593 25.32 54.12 15.25
C THR A 593 26.82 54.17 15.56
N THR A 594 27.58 53.16 15.16
CA THR A 594 29.06 53.27 15.03
C THR A 594 29.45 53.69 13.61
N THR A 595 30.46 54.54 13.47
CA THR A 595 31.12 54.76 12.15
C THR A 595 32.27 53.78 11.98
N GLU A 596 32.67 53.48 10.74
CA GLU A 596 33.70 52.49 10.40
C GLU A 596 35.00 52.58 11.25
N THR A 597 35.40 53.80 11.62
CA THR A 597 36.58 54.10 12.46
C THR A 597 36.46 53.67 13.94
N ALA A 598 35.27 53.28 14.42
CA ALA A 598 34.99 53.02 15.83
C ALA A 598 35.22 51.56 16.25
N GLU A 599 36.34 50.96 15.82
CA GLU A 599 36.71 49.59 16.16
C GLU A 599 36.69 49.35 17.68
N ARG A 600 36.21 48.18 18.12
CA ARG A 600 36.15 47.76 19.55
C ARG A 600 35.37 48.73 20.45
N ALA A 601 34.58 49.63 19.88
CA ALA A 601 33.82 50.62 20.62
C ALA A 601 32.47 50.06 21.10
N THR A 602 31.93 50.61 22.18
CA THR A 602 30.67 50.15 22.79
C THR A 602 29.72 51.31 23.05
N ILE A 603 28.42 51.11 22.78
CA ILE A 603 27.36 52.09 23.02
C ILE A 603 26.29 51.47 23.91
N VAL A 604 25.83 52.19 24.95
CA VAL A 604 24.66 51.83 25.76
C VAL A 604 23.74 53.05 25.92
N GLY A 605 22.72 53.18 25.08
CA GLY A 605 21.89 54.38 25.11
C GLY A 605 20.85 54.52 24.00
N LYS A 606 20.50 55.77 23.71
CA LYS A 606 19.60 56.15 22.61
C LYS A 606 20.27 57.19 21.73
N HIS A 607 20.16 57.06 20.41
CA HIS A 607 20.68 58.02 19.42
C HIS A 607 22.09 58.54 19.72
N ILE A 608 23.01 57.65 20.09
CA ILE A 608 24.43 57.95 20.22
C ILE A 608 25.13 57.57 18.91
N ASN A 609 25.90 58.51 18.37
CA ASN A 609 26.82 58.27 17.25
C ASN A 609 28.25 58.22 17.81
N LEU A 610 28.95 57.10 17.57
CA LEU A 610 30.29 56.85 18.07
C LEU A 610 31.27 56.61 16.92
N SER A 611 32.30 57.46 16.84
CA SER A 611 33.34 57.44 15.80
C SER A 611 34.76 57.18 16.31
N ILE A 612 34.90 56.96 17.62
CA ILE A 612 36.19 56.85 18.32
C ILE A 612 36.45 55.36 18.62
N PRO A 613 37.60 54.78 18.20
CA PRO A 613 37.93 53.39 18.51
C PRO A 613 38.22 53.20 20.00
N ASP A 614 38.04 51.97 20.49
CA ASP A 614 38.29 51.55 21.87
C ASP A 614 37.56 52.40 22.94
N ALA A 615 36.43 53.02 22.59
CA ALA A 615 35.67 53.90 23.48
C ALA A 615 34.34 53.28 23.93
N PHE A 616 33.94 53.53 25.19
CA PHE A 616 32.63 53.15 25.74
C PHE A 616 31.78 54.41 25.94
N GLN A 617 30.62 54.49 25.28
CA GLN A 617 29.68 55.61 25.42
C GLN A 617 28.34 55.16 25.98
N PHE A 618 27.79 55.91 26.95
CA PHE A 618 26.46 55.63 27.50
C PHE A 618 25.66 56.89 27.81
N GLY A 619 24.34 56.85 27.58
CA GLY A 619 23.47 58.00 27.88
C GLY A 619 22.18 58.11 27.04
N PRO A 620 21.37 59.16 27.29
CA PRO A 620 20.03 59.30 26.72
C PRO A 620 19.97 59.85 25.29
N ASN A 621 21.06 60.43 24.78
CA ASN A 621 21.21 61.02 23.44
C ASN A 621 22.71 61.30 23.16
N ASN A 622 23.04 61.62 21.90
CA ASN A 622 24.42 61.90 21.48
C ASN A 622 25.15 63.01 22.26
N SER A 623 24.43 63.97 22.85
CA SER A 623 25.00 65.16 23.49
C SER A 623 25.04 65.10 25.02
N GLY A 624 24.20 64.26 25.65
CA GLY A 624 24.18 63.99 27.10
C GLY A 624 24.87 62.68 27.50
N LYS A 625 25.70 62.11 26.62
CA LYS A 625 26.42 60.84 26.86
C LYS A 625 27.68 61.02 27.69
N VAL A 626 27.98 60.07 28.56
CA VAL A 626 29.32 59.86 29.11
C VAL A 626 30.14 59.10 28.07
N THR A 627 31.41 59.45 27.91
CA THR A 627 32.40 58.80 27.03
C THR A 627 33.61 58.41 27.84
N ILE A 628 33.94 57.13 27.87
CA ILE A 628 35.18 56.58 28.43
C ILE A 628 36.10 56.22 27.28
N LEU A 629 37.34 56.73 27.30
CA LEU A 629 38.36 56.46 26.29
C LEU A 629 39.38 55.41 26.78
N LYS A 630 40.03 54.72 25.83
CA LYS A 630 41.06 53.68 26.07
C LYS A 630 42.18 54.08 27.05
N ASN A 631 42.51 55.37 27.10
CA ASN A 631 43.55 55.95 27.96
C ASN A 631 43.02 56.37 29.35
N GLY A 632 41.78 56.03 29.70
CA GLY A 632 41.18 56.28 31.02
C GLY A 632 40.47 57.62 31.16
N TYR A 633 40.50 58.51 30.16
CA TYR A 633 39.76 59.76 30.23
C TYR A 633 38.24 59.53 30.15
N ILE A 634 37.51 60.17 31.06
CA ILE A 634 36.05 60.15 31.12
C ILE A 634 35.54 61.57 30.82
N GLY A 635 34.97 61.77 29.63
CA GLY A 635 34.27 63.00 29.26
C GLY A 635 32.76 62.85 29.49
N ILE A 636 32.12 63.85 30.09
CA ILE A 636 30.66 63.93 30.17
C ILE A 636 30.16 64.97 29.17
N GLY A 637 29.32 64.53 28.23
CA GLY A 637 28.73 65.36 27.21
C GLY A 637 27.91 66.49 27.80
N ARG A 638 28.26 67.72 27.39
CA ARG A 638 27.41 68.90 27.47
C ARG A 638 27.10 69.35 26.05
N THR A 639 25.94 69.98 25.87
CA THR A 639 25.31 70.26 24.58
C THR A 639 26.21 71.04 23.59
N GLY A 640 26.87 70.31 22.67
CA GLY A 640 27.70 70.87 21.60
C GLY A 640 27.88 69.87 20.45
N THR A 641 27.97 70.36 19.21
CA THR A 641 27.90 69.56 17.98
C THR A 641 29.22 69.52 17.21
N GLN A 642 30.34 69.29 17.91
CA GLN A 642 31.68 69.12 17.34
C GLN A 642 32.31 67.83 17.89
N PRO A 643 33.18 67.13 17.12
CA PRO A 643 33.94 66.01 17.63
C PRO A 643 35.04 66.52 18.56
N PHE A 644 34.88 66.32 19.87
CA PHE A 644 35.82 66.83 20.88
C PHE A 644 37.12 66.02 20.91
N GLU A 645 38.14 66.53 20.21
CA GLU A 645 39.50 66.51 20.77
C GLU A 645 39.47 67.32 22.08
N SER A 646 40.01 66.75 23.17
CA SER A 646 40.01 67.31 24.55
C SER A 646 38.64 67.32 25.28
N PRO A 647 38.39 66.41 26.24
CA PRO A 647 37.24 66.48 27.15
C PRO A 647 37.50 67.46 28.32
N THR A 648 37.13 68.73 28.17
CA THR A 648 37.33 69.76 29.21
C THR A 648 36.28 69.68 30.34
N GLU A 649 36.66 68.94 31.39
CA GLU A 649 36.38 69.21 32.81
C GLU A 649 35.01 69.82 33.19
N LEU A 650 34.02 68.96 33.48
CA LEU A 650 33.05 69.19 34.60
C LEU A 650 32.19 67.94 34.89
N LEU A 651 32.69 67.06 35.75
CA LEU A 651 31.93 65.97 36.37
C LEU A 651 30.95 66.57 37.40
N HIS A 652 29.68 66.72 37.03
CA HIS A 652 28.63 67.21 37.93
C HIS A 652 27.85 66.00 38.50
N LEU A 653 28.17 65.63 39.74
CA LEU A 653 27.51 64.54 40.48
C LEU A 653 26.33 65.11 41.27
N TYR A 654 25.12 64.98 40.74
CA TYR A 654 23.91 65.49 41.39
C TYR A 654 23.26 64.42 42.27
N ASP A 655 23.10 64.74 43.56
CA ASP A 655 22.34 63.99 44.57
C ASP A 655 22.61 62.46 44.66
N GLY A 656 23.87 62.05 44.48
CA GLY A 656 24.31 60.66 44.52
C GLY A 656 25.63 60.46 45.28
N ASN A 657 25.69 59.43 46.12
CA ASN A 657 26.88 59.12 46.93
C ASN A 657 28.02 58.57 46.04
N ALA A 658 28.98 59.41 45.68
CA ALA A 658 30.21 58.96 45.04
C ALA A 658 31.22 58.48 46.09
N LEU A 659 31.53 57.18 46.10
CA LEU A 659 32.58 56.58 46.93
C LEU A 659 33.85 56.40 46.08
N PHE A 660 34.88 57.20 46.37
CA PHE A 660 36.20 57.06 45.75
C PHE A 660 37.06 56.11 46.59
N GLU A 661 36.95 54.80 46.36
CA GLU A 661 37.72 53.79 47.09
C GLU A 661 39.16 53.68 46.54
N SER A 662 40.13 54.21 47.28
CA SER A 662 41.57 54.04 47.01
C SER A 662 42.15 52.91 47.88
N LYS A 663 42.61 51.83 47.24
CA LYS A 663 43.35 50.75 47.90
C LYS A 663 44.85 50.97 47.73
N GLU A 664 45.46 51.42 48.82
CA GLU A 664 46.90 51.59 49.06
C GLU A 664 47.66 52.48 48.06
N ASN A 665 48.18 53.62 48.56
CA ASN A 665 48.91 54.65 47.81
C ASN A 665 48.09 55.54 46.85
N GLY A 666 46.90 55.98 47.27
CA GLY A 666 46.33 57.29 46.91
C GLY A 666 45.83 57.46 45.46
N GLY A 667 44.52 57.46 45.28
CA GLY A 667 43.89 57.83 44.01
C GLY A 667 44.08 59.32 43.71
N GLU A 668 45.00 59.65 42.78
CA GLU A 668 45.24 61.03 42.33
C GLU A 668 44.32 61.37 41.15
N VAL A 669 43.30 62.18 41.38
CA VAL A 669 42.48 62.75 40.30
C VAL A 669 43.23 63.96 39.72
N ARG A 670 43.63 63.86 38.44
CA ARG A 670 44.35 64.92 37.74
C ARG A 670 43.46 65.65 36.76
N PHE A 671 43.55 66.97 36.79
CA PHE A 671 42.92 67.91 35.87
C PHE A 671 44.01 68.46 34.94
N TYR A 672 43.75 68.45 33.63
CA TYR A 672 44.74 68.62 32.56
C TYR A 672 44.25 69.66 31.56
N ASN A 673 44.88 70.84 31.57
CA ASN A 673 44.73 71.84 30.52
C ASN A 673 45.50 71.42 29.26
N ASN A 674 44.93 71.62 28.07
CA ASN A 674 45.45 71.11 26.80
C ASN A 674 45.65 72.18 25.70
N GLU A 675 45.55 73.46 26.03
CA GLU A 675 45.90 74.56 25.11
C GLU A 675 47.39 74.94 25.24
N GLU A 676 48.28 74.24 24.51
CA GLU A 676 49.44 74.79 23.73
C GLU A 676 50.46 73.71 23.26
N HIS A 677 50.36 73.37 21.96
CA HIS A 677 51.45 72.82 21.09
C HIS A 677 52.10 71.44 21.36
N PRO A 678 52.76 70.81 20.33
CA PRO A 678 53.11 69.39 20.36
C PRO A 678 54.61 69.05 20.52
N LEU A 679 54.87 67.76 20.81
CA LEU A 679 56.14 67.00 20.78
C LEU A 679 57.16 67.19 21.92
N PHE A 680 57.55 66.05 22.50
CA PHE A 680 58.70 65.76 23.36
C PHE A 680 58.87 66.47 24.73
N HIS A 681 58.78 65.61 25.76
CA HIS A 681 59.44 65.65 27.08
C HIS A 681 58.91 66.51 28.26
N ASN A 682 58.61 65.74 29.32
CA ASN A 682 58.78 66.03 30.76
C ASN A 682 57.70 66.87 31.49
N PRO A 683 56.85 66.26 32.34
CA PRO A 683 55.75 66.95 33.00
C PRO A 683 56.15 67.59 34.33
N SER A 684 56.33 68.91 34.36
CA SER A 684 56.32 69.68 35.62
C SER A 684 56.02 71.17 35.43
N GLN A 685 54.77 71.58 35.74
CA GLN A 685 54.48 72.53 36.84
C GLN A 685 53.01 72.96 36.94
N ASP A 686 52.19 72.75 35.91
CA ASP A 686 50.86 73.39 35.80
C ASP A 686 49.68 72.38 35.87
N ASP A 687 49.88 71.21 36.51
CA ASP A 687 48.79 70.28 36.87
C ASP A 687 47.99 70.81 38.08
N ILE A 688 46.65 70.84 38.01
CA ILE A 688 45.83 70.94 39.23
C ILE A 688 45.65 69.53 39.81
N ARG A 689 46.30 69.27 40.94
CA ARG A 689 46.27 68.00 41.65
C ARG A 689 45.47 68.12 42.93
N PHE A 690 44.44 67.30 43.09
CA PHE A 690 43.76 67.13 44.37
C PHE A 690 43.94 65.69 44.85
N SER A 691 44.64 65.52 45.97
CA SER A 691 44.87 64.22 46.59
C SER A 691 43.81 63.95 47.65
N ILE A 692 42.99 62.92 47.44
CA ILE A 692 42.05 62.43 48.44
C ILE A 692 42.79 61.39 49.28
N SER A 693 43.18 61.79 50.50
CA SER A 693 43.84 60.91 51.47
C SER A 693 42.86 60.43 52.56
N GLY A 694 43.07 59.19 53.01
CA GLY A 694 42.16 58.47 53.90
C GLY A 694 41.17 57.58 53.15
N ALA A 695 40.93 56.38 53.68
CA ALA A 695 39.93 55.46 53.12
C ALA A 695 38.50 55.92 53.45
N ASN A 696 37.55 55.61 52.56
CA ASN A 696 36.10 55.84 52.73
C ASN A 696 35.68 57.29 53.01
N GLN A 697 36.21 58.23 52.23
CA GLN A 697 35.66 59.59 52.12
C GLN A 697 34.28 59.54 51.43
N ARG A 698 33.22 59.96 52.14
CA ARG A 698 31.85 60.06 51.62
C ARG A 698 31.42 61.53 51.59
N ILE A 699 31.16 62.05 50.39
CA ILE A 699 30.68 63.43 50.19
C ILE A 699 29.17 63.39 50.00
N ASN A 700 28.44 64.08 50.89
CA ASN A 700 26.99 64.28 50.78
C ASN A 700 26.73 65.73 50.31
N GLY A 701 26.25 65.90 49.07
CA GLY A 701 25.99 67.19 48.43
C GLY A 701 27.02 67.59 47.37
N ASP A 702 26.73 68.68 46.64
CA ASP A 702 27.46 69.08 45.42
C ASP A 702 28.95 69.41 45.68
N LEU A 703 29.85 68.65 45.03
CA LEU A 703 31.28 68.97 44.97
C LEU A 703 31.58 69.89 43.78
N ILE A 704 31.49 71.20 43.99
CA ILE A 704 31.77 72.21 42.97
C ILE A 704 33.26 72.63 43.02
N LEU A 705 34.05 72.17 42.05
CA LEU A 705 35.42 72.65 41.83
C LEU A 705 35.40 73.77 40.78
N SER A 706 36.00 74.92 41.09
CA SER A 706 36.05 76.10 40.24
C SER A 706 37.48 76.50 39.92
N THR A 707 37.84 76.46 38.64
CA THR A 707 39.18 76.77 38.12
C THR A 707 39.36 78.28 37.91
N GLY A 708 39.48 79.02 39.03
CA GLY A 708 39.89 80.42 39.00
C GLY A 708 41.36 80.57 38.60
N ILE A 709 41.67 81.44 37.63
CA ILE A 709 43.03 81.71 37.15
C ILE A 709 43.84 82.44 38.25
N GLY A 710 44.49 81.66 39.12
CA GLY A 710 45.43 82.14 40.13
C GLY A 710 46.82 82.38 39.55
N LYS A 711 47.52 83.41 40.04
CA LYS A 711 48.94 83.62 39.68
C LYS A 711 49.81 82.54 40.33
N LYS A 712 50.85 82.10 39.60
CA LYS A 712 51.72 80.97 39.95
C LYS A 712 52.24 81.09 41.40
N GLY A 713 51.96 80.08 42.23
CA GLY A 713 52.38 80.01 43.64
C GLY A 713 51.29 80.05 44.71
N GLN A 714 49.99 80.01 44.38
CA GLN A 714 48.91 79.91 45.36
C GLN A 714 48.32 78.48 45.45
N THR A 715 48.23 77.94 46.68
CA THR A 715 47.53 76.68 46.96
C THR A 715 46.02 76.88 46.89
N LEU A 716 45.35 76.32 45.88
CA LEU A 716 43.90 76.44 45.74
C LEU A 716 43.17 75.52 46.75
N HIS A 717 42.65 76.10 47.83
CA HIS A 717 41.74 75.39 48.73
C HIS A 717 40.38 75.21 48.04
N ALA A 718 40.03 73.96 47.72
CA ALA A 718 38.67 73.60 47.30
C ALA A 718 37.66 73.98 48.39
N ARG A 719 36.51 74.56 47.99
CA ARG A 719 35.40 74.89 48.90
C ARG A 719 34.17 74.10 48.48
N VAL A 720 33.70 73.22 49.34
CA VAL A 720 32.39 72.58 49.20
C VAL A 720 31.32 73.62 49.54
N PHE A 721 30.26 73.68 48.73
CA PHE A 721 29.09 74.54 48.97
C PHE A 721 27.83 73.67 49.03
N GLN A 722 27.14 73.67 50.16
CA GLN A 722 25.83 73.02 50.31
C GLN A 722 24.71 74.08 50.27
N PRO A 723 23.61 73.86 49.52
CA PRO A 723 22.40 74.68 49.60
C PRO A 723 21.62 74.39 50.90
N LEU A 724 21.08 75.43 51.52
CA LEU A 724 20.63 75.39 52.91
C LEU A 724 19.11 75.10 53.04
N THR A 725 18.71 73.82 52.89
CA THR A 725 17.37 73.35 53.27
C THR A 725 17.40 71.97 53.92
N HIS A 726 16.98 71.92 55.19
CA HIS A 726 16.86 70.75 56.08
C HIS A 726 18.17 70.12 56.62
N HIS A 727 18.00 69.38 57.72
CA HIS A 727 19.06 69.02 58.66
C HIS A 727 20.08 68.01 58.12
N ILE A 728 21.36 68.27 58.42
CA ILE A 728 22.43 67.28 58.42
C ILE A 728 23.06 67.30 59.82
N ASP A 729 23.21 66.13 60.43
CA ASP A 729 24.05 65.93 61.61
C ASP A 729 25.47 65.52 61.15
N MET A 730 26.51 66.11 61.73
CA MET A 730 27.90 65.95 61.27
C MET A 730 28.89 65.82 62.45
N SER A 731 28.93 64.65 63.06
CA SER A 731 30.03 64.20 63.92
C SER A 731 31.20 63.67 63.07
N GLY A 732 32.04 64.57 62.55
CA GLY A 732 33.20 64.21 61.72
C GLY A 732 34.33 65.24 61.78
N ILE A 733 35.36 64.98 62.58
CA ILE A 733 36.41 65.96 62.90
C ILE A 733 37.49 65.97 61.82
N ASN A 734 37.85 67.16 61.33
CA ASN A 734 38.96 67.38 60.41
C ASN A 734 40.14 68.04 61.15
N TRP A 735 41.19 67.28 61.47
CA TRP A 735 42.39 67.78 62.16
C TRP A 735 43.47 68.23 61.18
N GLY A 736 43.75 69.53 61.16
CA GLY A 736 45.01 70.06 60.62
C GLY A 736 46.02 70.31 61.74
N ARG A 737 47.26 69.83 61.61
CA ARG A 737 48.38 70.25 62.47
C ARG A 737 49.68 70.39 61.68
N ALA A 738 50.35 71.53 61.85
CA ALA A 738 51.67 71.80 61.27
C ALA A 738 52.81 71.22 62.14
N VAL A 739 54.01 71.11 61.54
CA VAL A 739 55.17 70.40 62.11
C VAL A 739 56.01 71.26 63.05
N THR A 740 56.18 70.81 64.30
CA THR A 740 57.39 70.98 65.14
C THR A 740 57.35 69.95 66.28
N GLY A 741 58.51 69.42 66.71
CA GLY A 741 58.67 68.69 67.98
C GLY A 741 59.28 69.59 69.10
N PRO A 742 59.65 69.06 70.28
CA PRO A 742 59.71 67.64 70.68
C PRO A 742 58.97 67.31 72.02
N SER A 743 59.19 66.09 72.52
CA SER A 743 59.06 65.61 73.92
C SER A 743 57.72 65.63 74.69
N ALA A 744 57.27 64.41 75.03
CA ALA A 744 56.87 63.91 76.35
C ALA A 744 55.53 64.31 77.04
N THR A 745 54.87 63.24 77.53
CA THR A 745 53.96 63.11 78.70
C THR A 745 52.53 63.69 78.64
N CYS A 746 51.64 62.98 79.36
CA CYS A 746 50.19 63.15 79.39
C CYS A 746 49.72 63.92 80.64
N ASP A 747 48.49 64.43 80.63
CA ASP A 747 47.50 64.12 81.68
C ASP A 747 46.06 64.36 81.17
N GLU A 748 45.05 63.90 81.90
CA GLU A 748 43.64 63.86 81.49
C GLU A 748 42.72 64.88 82.19
N SER A 749 41.45 64.89 81.74
CA SER A 749 40.25 65.42 82.44
C SER A 749 40.04 66.94 82.51
N LYS A 750 38.98 67.41 81.83
CA LYS A 750 37.81 68.07 82.47
C LYS A 750 36.68 68.35 81.49
N PHE A 751 35.47 68.39 82.03
CA PHE A 751 34.21 68.57 81.31
C PHE A 751 33.74 70.05 81.26
N VAL A 752 33.13 70.42 80.12
CA VAL A 752 31.78 71.07 80.00
C VAL A 752 31.49 72.36 80.79
N GLU A 753 31.18 73.48 80.10
CA GLU A 753 29.79 73.98 80.01
C GLU A 753 29.55 75.06 78.91
N TYR A 754 28.32 75.61 78.85
CA TYR A 754 27.78 76.43 77.76
C TYR A 754 27.98 77.97 77.89
N ALA A 755 28.33 78.66 76.78
CA ALA A 755 28.05 80.09 76.56
C ALA A 755 28.29 80.52 75.09
N ASN A 756 27.44 81.41 74.54
CA ASN A 756 27.46 81.78 73.11
C ASN A 756 27.33 83.30 72.88
N ILE A 757 28.13 83.87 71.97
CA ILE A 757 28.08 85.29 71.57
C ILE A 757 28.01 85.41 70.04
N GLN A 758 27.23 86.38 69.55
CA GLN A 758 27.03 86.67 68.12
C GLN A 758 27.99 87.78 67.65
N ASN A 759 28.44 87.71 66.39
CA ASN A 759 29.20 88.78 65.71
C ASN A 759 28.74 88.85 64.25
N ASP A 760 28.17 89.98 63.83
CA ASP A 760 27.65 90.15 62.47
C ASP A 760 28.79 90.52 61.49
N ILE A 761 28.72 90.03 60.24
CA ILE A 761 29.69 90.31 59.16
C ILE A 761 28.93 90.77 57.91
N THR A 762 29.39 91.84 57.26
CA THR A 762 28.76 92.41 56.05
C THR A 762 29.44 91.91 54.77
N GLY A 763 28.67 91.47 53.79
CA GLY A 763 29.14 91.05 52.47
C GLY A 763 29.39 92.21 51.49
N THR A 764 30.05 91.91 50.36
CA THR A 764 30.28 92.84 49.25
C THR A 764 29.02 93.16 48.43
N ASP A 765 27.91 92.48 48.74
CA ASP A 765 26.54 92.74 48.29
C ASP A 765 25.80 93.75 49.18
N GLY A 766 26.40 94.16 50.30
CA GLY A 766 25.81 95.07 51.29
C GLY A 766 24.89 94.38 52.30
N LEU A 767 24.80 93.04 52.31
CA LEU A 767 23.95 92.29 53.25
C LEU A 767 24.72 91.94 54.54
N VAL A 768 24.01 91.97 55.67
CA VAL A 768 24.57 91.68 57.01
C VAL A 768 24.21 90.27 57.44
N TYR A 769 25.23 89.42 57.58
CA TYR A 769 25.11 88.01 57.96
C TYR A 769 25.28 87.85 59.48
N LYS A 770 24.32 87.17 60.12
CA LYS A 770 24.29 87.00 61.58
C LYS A 770 24.87 85.66 62.03
N HIS A 771 26.04 85.71 62.65
CA HIS A 771 26.69 84.55 63.27
C HIS A 771 26.02 84.19 64.60
N LYS A 772 25.73 82.92 64.88
CA LYS A 772 25.23 82.47 66.19
C LYS A 772 25.84 81.13 66.61
N PHE A 773 26.64 81.16 67.68
CA PHE A 773 27.18 79.98 68.36
C PHE A 773 26.11 79.25 69.20
N GLY A 774 26.33 77.97 69.55
CA GLY A 774 25.31 77.11 70.21
C GLY A 774 25.79 75.92 71.08
N LEU A 775 26.84 76.07 71.89
CA LEU A 775 27.55 75.00 72.66
C LEU A 775 27.45 75.23 74.19
N HIS A 776 27.28 74.26 75.12
CA HIS A 776 26.05 73.35 75.35
C HIS A 776 26.78 71.89 75.28
N SER A 777 27.18 71.17 76.36
CA SER A 777 27.65 69.75 76.38
C SER A 777 27.25 68.95 77.66
N ALA A 778 27.45 67.61 77.71
CA ALA A 778 26.97 66.67 78.77
C ALA A 778 27.82 65.36 78.98
N ILE A 779 27.33 64.40 79.80
CA ILE A 779 28.02 63.39 80.70
C ILE A 779 27.04 62.21 81.03
N ASP A 780 27.30 60.95 81.46
CA ASP A 780 28.42 59.95 81.53
C ASP A 780 27.88 58.56 82.05
N PHE A 781 28.65 57.44 81.97
CA PHE A 781 28.90 56.48 83.09
C PHE A 781 29.91 55.29 82.80
N CYS A 782 31.01 55.26 83.58
CA CYS A 782 32.03 54.23 83.99
C CYS A 782 32.30 52.81 83.35
N HIS A 783 33.62 52.50 83.18
CA HIS A 783 34.51 51.35 83.58
C HIS A 783 33.94 50.01 84.18
N PRO A 784 34.72 48.89 84.35
CA PRO A 784 36.19 48.64 84.12
C PRO A 784 36.64 47.28 83.45
N ASP A 785 37.96 47.17 83.16
CA ASP A 785 38.93 46.02 83.13
C ASP A 785 38.59 44.64 82.49
N ASN A 786 39.41 44.00 81.62
CA ASN A 786 40.81 43.58 81.83
C ASN A 786 41.54 43.04 80.55
N ASN A 787 42.87 42.94 80.58
CA ASN A 787 43.78 42.32 79.56
C ASN A 787 44.09 40.83 79.94
N PRO A 788 44.81 39.95 79.18
CA PRO A 788 46.04 40.25 78.39
C PRO A 788 46.33 39.49 77.05
N ASP A 789 47.24 40.11 76.28
CA ASP A 789 48.40 39.53 75.55
C ASP A 789 48.36 38.77 74.19
N TYR A 790 49.19 39.34 73.29
CA TYR A 790 50.20 38.71 72.41
C TYR A 790 49.90 38.12 71.00
N MET A 791 50.19 38.97 70.00
CA MET A 791 51.22 38.77 68.96
C MET A 791 50.94 37.86 67.71
N PRO A 792 51.77 37.93 66.64
CA PRO A 792 51.32 37.84 65.23
C PRO A 792 52.04 36.67 64.46
N PRO A 793 52.36 36.70 63.13
CA PRO A 793 51.91 37.53 61.99
C PRO A 793 51.55 36.73 60.70
N GLU A 794 51.15 37.48 59.66
CA GLU A 794 51.48 37.32 58.21
C GLU A 794 51.31 36.01 57.37
N VAL A 795 50.89 36.26 56.11
CA VAL A 795 51.23 35.54 54.84
C VAL A 795 50.70 34.11 54.59
N GLY A 796 49.90 33.97 53.51
CA GLY A 796 49.54 32.68 52.90
C GLY A 796 48.77 32.79 51.58
N ARG A 797 49.36 32.33 50.46
CA ARG A 797 48.79 32.41 49.09
C ARG A 797 47.85 31.24 48.73
N LYS A 798 47.00 31.50 47.72
CA LYS A 798 46.50 30.59 46.63
C LYS A 798 45.22 29.73 46.80
N THR A 799 44.15 30.21 46.13
CA THR A 799 43.33 29.54 45.08
C THR A 799 42.57 28.21 45.30
N LEU A 800 41.25 28.32 45.07
CA LEU A 800 40.33 27.45 44.28
C LEU A 800 39.53 26.29 44.92
N TYR A 801 38.22 26.31 44.60
CA TYR A 801 37.18 25.27 44.55
C TYR A 801 36.63 24.57 45.83
N ALA A 802 35.46 25.06 46.27
CA ALA A 802 34.29 24.30 46.78
C ALA A 802 34.45 23.46 48.09
N PRO A 803 33.40 22.80 48.63
CA PRO A 803 31.95 22.87 48.34
C PRO A 803 31.08 23.25 49.58
N ARG A 804 29.75 23.07 49.43
CA ARG A 804 28.63 23.01 50.40
C ARG A 804 28.93 22.99 51.91
N PRO A 805 28.04 23.59 52.74
CA PRO A 805 27.77 23.06 54.08
C PRO A 805 26.87 21.81 54.01
N GLN A 806 27.21 20.77 54.76
CA GLN A 806 26.21 19.99 55.49
C GLN A 806 26.01 20.66 56.88
N ASP A 807 25.14 20.19 57.77
CA ASP A 807 25.42 19.14 58.77
C ASP A 807 24.10 18.90 59.54
N GLU A 808 23.77 17.75 60.14
CA GLU A 808 24.28 16.38 60.05
C GLU A 808 23.29 15.43 60.79
N GLN A 809 23.71 14.17 61.06
CA GLN A 809 23.19 13.21 62.06
C GLN A 809 22.01 12.31 61.60
N GLY A 810 22.22 11.02 61.29
CA GLY A 810 23.46 10.24 61.11
C GLY A 810 23.27 8.73 61.37
N ILE A 811 24.23 7.89 60.91
CA ILE A 811 24.41 6.44 61.27
C ILE A 811 23.30 5.50 60.70
N LEU A 812 23.53 4.38 59.99
CA LEU A 812 24.74 3.61 59.58
C LEU A 812 24.50 2.82 58.26
N SER A 813 25.59 2.31 57.66
CA SER A 813 25.79 1.14 56.74
C SER A 813 24.61 0.22 56.31
N THR A 814 24.56 -0.42 55.13
CA THR A 814 25.40 -0.48 53.89
C THR A 814 24.65 -1.26 52.78
N GLU A 815 25.16 -1.26 51.54
CA GLU A 815 24.92 -2.22 50.44
C GLU A 815 23.54 -2.25 49.71
N ALA A 816 23.55 -1.64 48.51
CA ALA A 816 23.09 -2.19 47.22
C ALA A 816 21.57 -2.44 46.92
N VAL A 817 21.33 -2.67 45.62
CA VAL A 817 20.07 -3.07 44.94
C VAL A 817 19.02 -1.97 44.71
N GLN A 818 18.56 -1.90 43.45
CA GLN A 818 17.39 -1.14 42.96
C GLN A 818 16.21 -2.11 42.67
N PRO A 819 14.97 -1.65 42.39
CA PRO A 819 14.28 -0.38 42.73
C PRO A 819 12.91 -0.64 43.41
N THR A 820 12.07 0.38 43.68
CA THR A 820 10.56 0.36 43.54
C THR A 820 9.86 1.61 44.10
N GLY A 821 8.73 2.00 43.48
CA GLY A 821 7.51 2.49 44.17
C GLY A 821 7.40 3.97 44.63
N PRO A 822 6.43 4.75 44.12
CA PRO A 822 6.02 6.05 44.69
C PRO A 822 4.86 5.93 45.72
N ILE A 823 4.62 7.00 46.49
CA ILE A 823 3.58 7.11 47.54
C ILE A 823 2.46 8.06 47.06
N PHE A 824 1.20 7.73 47.35
CA PHE A 824 0.01 8.55 47.03
C PHE A 824 -0.48 9.42 48.20
N ALA A 825 -0.96 10.63 47.88
CA ALA A 825 -1.91 11.40 48.68
C ALA A 825 -2.69 12.38 47.77
N ARG A 826 -3.99 12.60 48.06
CA ARG A 826 -4.87 13.53 47.31
C ARG A 826 -5.24 14.75 48.16
N TYR A 827 -5.52 15.88 47.49
CA TYR A 827 -6.36 16.96 48.02
C TYR A 827 -7.28 17.52 46.93
N THR A 828 -8.37 18.16 47.34
CA THR A 828 -9.45 18.69 46.48
C THR A 828 -9.72 20.15 46.89
N LEU A 829 -10.09 21.01 45.94
CA LEU A 829 -10.51 22.40 46.19
C LEU A 829 -11.90 22.69 45.58
N TYR A 830 -12.57 23.69 46.14
CA TYR A 830 -13.94 24.12 45.81
C TYR A 830 -13.96 25.41 44.98
N ASP A 831 -15.07 25.62 44.26
CA ASP A 831 -15.59 26.87 43.65
C ASP A 831 -14.65 27.80 42.87
N VAL A 832 -14.91 27.91 41.56
CA VAL A 832 -14.52 29.04 40.70
C VAL A 832 -15.71 29.38 39.76
N PRO A 833 -16.05 30.66 39.49
CA PRO A 833 -17.25 31.03 38.73
C PRO A 833 -17.17 30.81 37.21
N GLU A 834 -18.32 30.78 36.53
CA GLU A 834 -18.38 30.85 35.06
C GLU A 834 -17.92 32.24 34.56
N MET A 835 -17.04 32.25 33.54
CA MET A 835 -16.64 33.45 32.79
C MET A 835 -16.55 33.12 31.29
N ASP A 836 -16.92 34.10 30.46
CA ASP A 836 -16.95 33.96 29.01
C ASP A 836 -15.58 34.18 28.32
N ILE A 837 -15.53 33.77 27.05
CA ILE A 837 -14.30 33.52 26.29
C ILE A 837 -13.45 34.78 26.06
N PHE A 838 -12.22 34.78 26.59
CA PHE A 838 -11.00 35.16 25.83
C PHE A 838 -9.75 34.49 26.47
N SER A 839 -8.66 34.39 25.70
CA SER A 839 -7.51 33.52 26.02
C SER A 839 -6.63 34.02 27.17
N SER A 840 -6.51 33.21 28.24
CA SER A 840 -5.50 33.38 29.30
C SER A 840 -4.97 32.01 29.76
N PHE A 841 -3.67 31.94 30.04
CA PHE A 841 -3.01 30.72 30.54
C PHE A 841 -3.23 30.58 32.06
N LEU A 842 -3.49 29.36 32.53
CA LEU A 842 -3.35 28.98 33.94
C LEU A 842 -1.95 28.37 34.20
N PRO A 843 -1.40 28.52 35.42
CA PRO A 843 -0.02 28.11 35.73
C PRO A 843 0.15 26.59 35.79
N SER A 844 1.34 26.13 35.42
CA SER A 844 1.70 24.70 35.40
C SER A 844 2.00 24.15 36.80
N ALA A 845 1.24 23.13 37.23
CA ALA A 845 1.67 22.21 38.28
C ALA A 845 2.62 21.15 37.70
N SER A 846 3.67 20.77 38.43
CA SER A 846 4.71 19.84 37.98
C SER A 846 4.78 18.59 38.86
N LEU A 847 4.85 17.41 38.23
CA LEU A 847 5.13 16.14 38.90
C LEU A 847 5.75 15.11 37.92
N ASN A 848 6.99 14.71 38.21
CA ASN A 848 7.79 13.55 37.78
C ASN A 848 7.35 12.60 36.63
N SER A 849 6.87 13.08 35.47
CA SER A 849 6.82 12.27 34.23
C SER A 849 7.29 12.98 32.94
N GLY A 850 7.50 14.30 32.97
CA GLY A 850 8.02 15.08 31.83
C GLY A 850 7.05 15.31 30.67
N ALA A 851 5.94 14.58 30.59
CA ALA A 851 4.94 14.73 29.54
C ALA A 851 4.05 15.97 29.76
N LYS A 852 4.09 16.93 28.83
CA LYS A 852 3.11 18.02 28.74
C LYS A 852 1.88 17.56 27.93
N TYR A 853 0.76 17.35 28.59
CA TYR A 853 -0.52 17.11 27.92
C TYR A 853 -1.29 18.43 27.72
N THR A 854 -1.63 18.72 26.46
CA THR A 854 -2.40 19.92 26.08
C THR A 854 -3.76 19.50 25.55
N ILE A 855 -4.80 19.58 26.39
CA ILE A 855 -6.18 19.23 25.97
C ILE A 855 -6.84 20.47 25.36
N LYS A 856 -7.24 20.37 24.08
CA LYS A 856 -7.95 21.43 23.35
C LYS A 856 -9.39 20.99 23.11
N ASN A 857 -10.36 21.63 23.78
CA ASN A 857 -11.78 21.37 23.50
C ASN A 857 -12.14 21.95 22.11
N ILE A 858 -12.78 21.14 21.27
CA ILE A 858 -13.13 21.47 19.88
C ILE A 858 -14.65 21.51 19.65
N GLY A 859 -15.46 21.36 20.71
CA GLY A 859 -16.92 21.34 20.63
C GLY A 859 -17.61 22.10 21.76
N LYS A 860 -18.89 22.43 21.56
CA LYS A 860 -19.72 23.21 22.52
C LYS A 860 -20.26 22.40 23.71
N GLY A 861 -19.71 21.22 23.99
CA GLY A 861 -20.11 20.37 25.11
C GLY A 861 -19.38 20.71 26.41
N LYS A 862 -20.04 20.50 27.56
CA LYS A 862 -19.35 20.49 28.87
C LYS A 862 -18.62 19.15 29.01
N THR A 863 -17.31 19.20 29.26
CA THR A 863 -16.44 18.02 29.44
C THR A 863 -16.07 17.88 30.91
N ASN A 864 -16.38 16.74 31.51
CA ASN A 864 -15.95 16.41 32.87
C ASN A 864 -14.75 15.45 32.80
N ILE A 865 -13.68 15.80 33.51
CA ILE A 865 -12.43 15.04 33.56
C ILE A 865 -12.28 14.41 34.94
N PHE A 866 -12.11 13.09 34.99
CA PHE A 866 -11.78 12.38 36.23
C PHE A 866 -10.42 11.70 36.09
N VAL A 867 -9.54 11.95 37.05
CA VAL A 867 -8.22 11.32 37.12
C VAL A 867 -8.29 10.19 38.15
N GLN A 868 -8.05 8.96 37.70
CA GLN A 868 -7.78 7.81 38.57
C GLN A 868 -6.28 7.51 38.59
N GLU A 869 -5.86 6.60 39.45
CA GLU A 869 -4.44 6.37 39.75
C GLU A 869 -3.80 5.47 38.69
N GLY A 870 -2.73 5.97 38.05
CA GLY A 870 -1.95 5.25 37.02
C GLY A 870 -2.35 5.60 35.58
N ASP A 871 -1.76 6.67 35.03
CA ASP A 871 -1.66 7.07 33.60
C ASP A 871 -2.93 7.05 32.74
N LYS A 872 -4.12 6.95 33.35
CA LYS A 872 -5.42 6.95 32.67
C LYS A 872 -6.24 8.18 33.03
N ILE A 873 -6.85 8.77 32.00
CA ILE A 873 -7.77 9.90 32.12
C ILE A 873 -9.11 9.44 31.54
N ASP A 874 -10.15 9.39 32.38
CA ASP A 874 -11.51 9.13 31.92
C ASP A 874 -12.16 10.46 31.48
N LEU A 875 -12.46 10.56 30.18
CA LEU A 875 -13.09 11.73 29.57
C LEU A 875 -14.58 11.45 29.32
N PHE A 876 -15.45 12.04 30.15
CA PHE A 876 -16.89 11.96 29.95
C PHE A 876 -17.38 13.10 29.05
N PHE A 877 -17.78 12.75 27.83
CA PHE A 877 -18.46 13.63 26.88
C PHE A 877 -19.97 13.36 26.90
N THR A 878 -20.79 14.40 27.07
CA THR A 878 -22.25 14.29 26.98
C THR A 878 -22.79 15.04 25.77
N GLY A 879 -23.38 14.32 24.81
CA GLY A 879 -24.23 14.89 23.76
C GLY A 879 -23.67 14.81 22.34
N PHE A 880 -23.90 13.69 21.66
CA PHE A 880 -23.95 13.59 20.19
C PHE A 880 -25.17 12.74 19.80
N MET A 881 -25.86 13.13 18.73
CA MET A 881 -26.83 12.28 18.02
C MET A 881 -26.19 11.81 16.71
N ILE A 882 -26.42 10.55 16.35
CA ILE A 882 -25.95 9.95 15.08
C ILE A 882 -27.17 9.42 14.34
N GLU A 883 -27.54 10.06 13.23
CA GLU A 883 -28.56 9.55 12.31
C GLU A 883 -27.93 8.79 11.14
N SER A 884 -27.75 7.48 11.30
CA SER A 884 -27.85 6.49 10.22
C SER A 884 -27.67 5.07 10.78
N ARG A 885 -28.20 4.06 10.08
CA ARG A 885 -28.09 2.66 10.47
C ARG A 885 -27.05 1.96 9.59
N PHE A 886 -26.16 1.19 10.21
CA PHE A 886 -25.49 0.07 9.55
C PHE A 886 -25.83 -1.25 10.25
N GLN A 887 -25.92 -2.32 9.46
CA GLN A 887 -26.27 -3.65 9.96
C GLN A 887 -25.05 -4.38 10.54
N SER A 888 -25.33 -5.43 11.31
CA SER A 888 -24.36 -6.20 12.06
C SER A 888 -23.27 -6.86 11.21
N ASN A 889 -22.02 -6.78 11.69
CA ASN A 889 -21.12 -7.93 11.70
C ASN A 889 -20.20 -7.85 12.93
N THR A 890 -19.83 -9.01 13.48
CA THR A 890 -19.19 -9.13 14.78
C THR A 890 -17.67 -8.97 14.67
N PHE A 891 -17.10 -7.94 15.31
CA PHE A 891 -15.65 -7.78 15.42
C PHE A 891 -15.12 -8.43 16.71
N VAL A 892 -14.14 -9.34 16.56
CA VAL A 892 -13.32 -9.84 17.67
C VAL A 892 -12.07 -8.97 17.74
N SER A 893 -11.86 -8.28 18.87
CA SER A 893 -10.73 -7.38 19.08
C SER A 893 -9.74 -7.96 20.09
N ASN A 894 -8.46 -8.00 19.71
CA ASN A 894 -7.33 -8.43 20.56
C ASN A 894 -6.13 -7.47 20.41
N GLY A 895 -6.30 -6.19 20.77
CA GLY A 895 -5.24 -5.16 20.80
C GLY A 895 -4.67 -4.77 19.42
N VAL A 896 -4.47 -3.51 19.05
CA VAL A 896 -4.16 -2.30 19.83
C VAL A 896 -5.05 -1.15 19.33
N GLY A 897 -5.42 -0.22 20.21
CA GLY A 897 -6.43 0.80 19.91
C GLY A 897 -5.93 1.99 19.09
N TRP A 898 -6.73 2.40 18.11
CA TRP A 898 -6.75 3.74 17.53
C TRP A 898 -8.17 4.30 17.64
N PHE A 899 -8.31 5.58 18.01
CA PHE A 899 -9.58 6.31 17.87
C PHE A 899 -9.50 7.17 16.61
N VAL A 900 -10.47 6.98 15.72
CA VAL A 900 -10.71 7.79 14.52
C VAL A 900 -12.20 8.17 14.52
N VAL A 901 -12.53 9.35 13.99
CA VAL A 901 -13.90 9.84 13.80
C VAL A 901 -14.36 9.54 12.38
#